data_AF-A0A922ILP8-F1
#
_entry.id   AF-A0A922ILP8-F1
#
_cell.length_a   1.000
_cell.length_b   1.000
_cell.length_c   1.000
_cell.angle_alpha   90.00
_cell.angle_beta   90.00
_cell.angle_gamma   90.00
#
_symmetry.space_group_name_H-M   'P 1'
#
loop_
_entity.id
_entity.type
_entity.pdbx_description
1 polymer ?
#
loop_
_entity_poly.entity_id
_entity_poly.type
_entity_poly.pdbx_seq_one_letter_code
_entity_poly.pdbx_strand_id
1 'polypeptide(L)'
;MKIVDGLLFMKNLENPKQITERKKIDLENGEHNYSKNFDRTLTEEQEEDATSFSSKLLEHKSQLESRLLTREDLINLDETEPRWRYIRIGLLIGFGIIFFGLLAACIVYIIVGEKCPSVPKLPFWKSTVGYWLDVFAFKDSSGDLVGDLNGLTSEVDYIKTVVGAGYVILGPITKGFYNNSYNILGLVEDYKQLDEAVGTMDDFRVLLKQFHKKDIKVILTFDFNAISINHKWITENKVKLNSFENSLNNEMSRYGKAINVDIGGQKFYSVFGSPNVDLDLTSSETQKAIFDVIHFWMKEGIDGILLDNAAFFVEEEEGTQGNLGSTWSENCPNSQLYRNGSVKFVEIVREEMNKWIKESGKEKLLAVNSGDTGCGVGDNPDPMLMFRDVADLIISRELVFNRGRSEMRESFDKTTIEKYSTYSDSDREKLGLIASTSNNPTDSDVTQLALTLLLPGQPIIYYGTETGISTMELSLIPEKLYPKGKRYNDEVGFWSTRSHLPMPWDFNGRRFSATINDSSFSDYLDGYSHKETVEIQLAEGNNLSKLHLVKKLVTLRQHHSLKWGTMERISFGEASSDHVEAFVRKAKGFPSFIVVILKQLMEDYLLDLTSVCSSVTSKIIYPSHPHLQVDIPLTTSKIYIPKMDNSNYILVFHCN
;
A
#
# COMPACT_ATOMS: atom_id res chain seq x y z
N MET A 1 -15.61 -24.83 -36.81
CA MET A 1 -16.01 -24.32 -38.14
C MET A 1 -15.67 -22.82 -38.17
N LYS A 2 -15.16 -22.35 -39.31
CA LYS A 2 -14.30 -21.17 -39.54
C LYS A 2 -14.79 -19.82 -38.97
N ILE A 3 -13.93 -19.08 -38.26
CA ILE A 3 -13.23 -17.80 -38.63
C ILE A 3 -14.19 -16.62 -38.96
N VAL A 4 -14.11 -15.52 -38.20
CA VAL A 4 -13.68 -14.14 -38.62
C VAL A 4 -14.07 -13.11 -37.54
N ASP A 5 -13.03 -12.52 -36.94
CA ASP A 5 -12.76 -11.14 -36.52
C ASP A 5 -13.71 -10.30 -35.66
N GLY A 6 -13.05 -9.53 -34.78
CA GLY A 6 -13.63 -8.66 -33.78
C GLY A 6 -13.90 -7.24 -34.25
N LEU A 7 -14.62 -6.50 -33.40
CA LEU A 7 -14.86 -5.07 -33.58
C LEU A 7 -14.80 -4.36 -32.22
N LEU A 8 -13.79 -3.49 -32.14
CA LEU A 8 -13.54 -2.51 -31.08
C LEU A 8 -14.38 -1.25 -31.34
N PHE A 9 -14.84 -0.64 -30.25
CA PHE A 9 -14.96 0.82 -30.01
C PHE A 9 -15.61 1.71 -31.08
N MET A 10 -16.86 2.10 -30.81
CA MET A 10 -17.52 3.28 -31.39
C MET A 10 -17.08 4.54 -30.64
N LYS A 11 -16.36 5.44 -31.31
CA LYS A 11 -16.16 6.84 -30.91
C LYS A 11 -16.52 7.71 -32.12
N ASN A 12 -17.57 8.50 -31.96
CA ASN A 12 -18.14 9.39 -32.96
C ASN A 12 -17.14 10.45 -33.42
N LEU A 13 -16.89 10.51 -34.74
CA LEU A 13 -16.38 11.65 -35.49
C LEU A 13 -16.99 11.56 -36.90
N GLU A 14 -17.98 12.42 -37.20
CA GLU A 14 -18.41 12.69 -38.58
C GLU A 14 -17.88 14.06 -39.02
N ASN A 15 -17.50 14.12 -40.30
CA ASN A 15 -16.94 15.26 -41.01
C ASN A 15 -17.76 15.45 -42.32
N PRO A 16 -17.48 16.47 -43.15
CA PRO A 16 -18.34 17.61 -43.46
C PRO A 16 -19.14 17.49 -44.76
N LYS A 17 -20.12 18.39 -44.97
CA LYS A 17 -20.48 18.95 -46.30
C LYS A 17 -21.31 20.24 -46.17
N GLN A 18 -21.29 21.01 -47.26
CA GLN A 18 -21.31 22.47 -47.34
C GLN A 18 -22.61 23.00 -47.99
N ILE A 19 -22.89 24.31 -47.75
CA ILE A 19 -23.51 25.32 -48.66
C ILE A 19 -24.94 25.84 -48.39
N THR A 20 -24.99 27.19 -48.24
CA THR A 20 -26.09 28.22 -48.36
C THR A 20 -27.22 28.23 -47.31
N GLU A 21 -27.77 29.36 -46.83
CA GLU A 21 -27.82 30.75 -47.30
C GLU A 21 -28.17 31.74 -46.15
N ARG A 22 -28.08 33.04 -46.46
CA ARG A 22 -28.21 34.28 -45.67
C ARG A 22 -29.35 34.40 -44.65
N LYS A 23 -29.10 35.16 -43.57
CA LYS A 23 -30.12 35.94 -42.83
C LYS A 23 -29.65 37.35 -42.49
N LYS A 24 -30.59 38.29 -42.66
CA LYS A 24 -30.57 39.72 -42.31
C LYS A 24 -30.38 39.95 -40.80
N ILE A 25 -29.77 41.09 -40.46
CA ILE A 25 -29.90 41.73 -39.15
C ILE A 25 -30.24 43.20 -39.42
N ASP A 26 -31.41 43.62 -38.94
CA ASP A 26 -31.75 45.00 -38.60
C ASP A 26 -31.44 45.17 -37.10
N LEU A 27 -30.93 46.34 -36.67
CA LEU A 27 -31.38 47.06 -35.47
C LEU A 27 -30.56 48.34 -35.22
N GLU A 28 -31.32 49.42 -35.03
CA GLU A 28 -30.95 50.79 -34.67
C GLU A 28 -30.68 50.98 -33.16
N ASN A 29 -30.28 52.23 -32.83
CA ASN A 29 -30.22 52.96 -31.55
C ASN A 29 -28.81 53.01 -30.94
N GLY A 30 -28.12 54.16 -30.89
CA GLY A 30 -28.44 55.40 -30.13
C GLY A 30 -27.51 55.39 -28.89
N GLU A 31 -26.75 56.40 -28.46
CA GLU A 31 -26.85 57.86 -28.45
C GLU A 31 -25.52 58.46 -27.93
N HIS A 32 -25.25 59.75 -28.28
CA HIS A 32 -24.57 60.83 -27.52
C HIS A 32 -23.12 60.67 -26.99
N ASN A 33 -22.25 61.67 -26.89
CA ASN A 33 -22.23 63.13 -27.09
C ASN A 33 -20.75 63.59 -27.02
N TYR A 34 -20.35 64.69 -27.67
CA TYR A 34 -19.76 65.89 -27.02
C TYR A 34 -19.12 66.88 -28.03
N SER A 35 -19.60 68.13 -27.92
CA SER A 35 -18.86 69.41 -27.95
C SER A 35 -18.53 70.13 -29.28
N LYS A 36 -19.39 71.12 -29.55
CA LYS A 36 -19.14 72.57 -29.79
C LYS A 36 -18.15 73.04 -30.88
N ASN A 37 -18.76 73.78 -31.81
CA ASN A 37 -18.45 75.15 -32.27
C ASN A 37 -17.03 75.46 -32.76
N PHE A 38 -16.88 75.90 -34.01
CA PHE A 38 -16.95 77.32 -34.39
C PHE A 38 -16.84 77.47 -35.93
N ASP A 39 -17.47 78.54 -36.39
CA ASP A 39 -17.07 79.42 -37.49
C ASP A 39 -17.72 79.43 -38.87
N ARG A 40 -17.90 80.69 -39.26
CA ARG A 40 -18.67 81.26 -40.36
C ARG A 40 -17.95 81.14 -41.71
N THR A 41 -18.78 80.87 -42.73
CA THR A 41 -18.77 81.40 -44.11
C THR A 41 -17.58 82.23 -44.59
N LEU A 42 -17.05 81.89 -45.78
CA LEU A 42 -16.82 82.79 -46.91
C LEU A 42 -16.61 81.98 -48.21
N THR A 43 -16.82 82.64 -49.33
CA THR A 43 -17.41 82.19 -50.60
C THR A 43 -16.46 81.69 -51.69
N GLU A 44 -17.08 80.91 -52.58
CA GLU A 44 -16.82 80.45 -53.97
C GLU A 44 -15.81 81.15 -54.92
N GLU A 45 -15.43 80.33 -55.92
CA GLU A 45 -14.83 80.59 -57.25
C GLU A 45 -13.30 80.61 -57.40
N GLN A 46 -12.73 79.47 -57.83
CA GLN A 46 -12.08 79.31 -59.15
C GLN A 46 -11.49 77.90 -59.29
N GLU A 47 -12.06 77.15 -60.24
CA GLU A 47 -11.81 75.76 -60.61
C GLU A 47 -11.04 75.72 -61.95
N GLU A 48 -10.45 74.57 -62.27
CA GLU A 48 -9.97 74.17 -63.61
C GLU A 48 -8.61 74.73 -64.12
N ASP A 49 -7.51 74.14 -63.65
CA ASP A 49 -6.29 73.92 -64.49
C ASP A 49 -5.27 72.94 -63.86
N ALA A 50 -5.44 72.56 -62.59
CA ALA A 50 -4.54 71.64 -61.88
C ALA A 50 -4.80 70.14 -62.12
N THR A 51 -5.95 69.77 -62.70
CA THR A 51 -6.42 68.38 -62.81
C THR A 51 -5.81 67.61 -63.98
N SER A 52 -5.38 68.28 -65.05
CA SER A 52 -4.76 67.65 -66.23
C SER A 52 -3.33 67.15 -65.96
N PHE A 53 -2.52 67.93 -65.24
CA PHE A 53 -1.12 67.58 -64.92
C PHE A 53 -1.01 66.47 -63.86
N SER A 54 -1.95 66.43 -62.91
CA SER A 54 -2.04 65.39 -61.88
C SER A 54 -2.31 64.00 -62.47
N SER A 55 -3.15 63.91 -63.50
CA SER A 55 -3.51 62.62 -64.12
C SER A 55 -2.33 61.91 -64.79
N LYS A 56 -1.48 62.65 -65.52
CA LYS A 56 -0.26 62.11 -66.17
C LYS A 56 0.83 61.71 -65.18
N LEU A 57 0.93 62.40 -64.04
CA LEU A 57 1.87 62.05 -62.97
C LEU A 57 1.43 60.80 -62.19
N LEU A 58 0.12 60.61 -62.03
CA LEU A 58 -0.47 59.46 -61.34
C LEU A 58 -0.33 58.17 -62.17
N GLU A 59 -0.49 58.27 -63.49
CA GLU A 59 -0.34 57.14 -64.42
C GLU A 59 1.11 56.62 -64.50
N HIS A 60 2.10 57.53 -64.39
CA HIS A 60 3.52 57.17 -64.31
C HIS A 60 3.93 56.60 -62.94
N LYS A 61 3.26 57.00 -61.84
CA LYS A 61 3.50 56.43 -60.49
C LYS A 61 2.90 55.02 -60.36
N SER A 62 1.72 54.80 -60.95
CA SER A 62 1.03 53.50 -60.93
C SER A 62 1.79 52.42 -61.71
N GLN A 63 2.52 52.76 -62.77
CA GLN A 63 3.35 51.81 -63.51
C GLN A 63 4.61 51.34 -62.76
N LEU A 64 5.05 52.06 -61.72
CA LEU A 64 6.24 51.70 -60.95
C LEU A 64 5.91 50.68 -59.83
N GLU A 65 4.70 50.70 -59.27
CA GLU A 65 4.31 49.87 -58.12
C GLU A 65 3.91 48.43 -58.48
N SER A 66 3.79 48.08 -59.76
CA SER A 66 3.36 46.74 -60.21
C SER A 66 4.47 45.85 -60.78
N ARG A 67 5.74 46.22 -60.68
CA ARG A 67 6.87 45.33 -61.02
C ARG A 67 7.40 44.70 -59.73
N LEU A 68 7.42 43.37 -59.66
CA LEU A 68 8.29 42.66 -58.72
C LEU A 68 9.71 43.16 -58.97
N LEU A 69 10.31 43.79 -57.95
CA LEU A 69 11.67 44.34 -58.03
C LEU A 69 12.65 43.23 -58.38
N THR A 70 13.45 43.45 -59.42
CA THR A 70 14.55 42.53 -59.77
C THR A 70 15.70 42.69 -58.77
N ARG A 71 16.68 41.78 -58.80
CA ARG A 71 17.86 41.85 -57.92
C ARG A 71 18.59 43.19 -58.09
N GLU A 72 18.70 43.65 -59.33
CA GLU A 72 19.35 44.91 -59.69
C GLU A 72 18.56 46.11 -59.15
N ASP A 73 17.22 46.07 -59.21
CA ASP A 73 16.36 47.12 -58.64
C ASP A 73 16.49 47.19 -57.11
N LEU A 74 16.61 46.05 -56.42
CA LEU A 74 16.82 45.98 -54.97
C LEU A 74 18.19 46.50 -54.54
N ILE A 75 19.24 46.26 -55.33
CA ILE A 75 20.59 46.79 -55.07
C ILE A 75 20.57 48.32 -55.20
N ASN A 76 19.93 48.83 -56.25
CA ASN A 76 19.79 50.28 -56.46
C ASN A 76 18.96 50.92 -55.34
N LEU A 77 17.89 50.27 -54.88
CA LEU A 77 17.10 50.74 -53.74
C LEU A 77 17.90 50.80 -52.43
N ASP A 78 18.81 49.85 -52.20
CA ASP A 78 19.71 49.82 -51.02
C ASP A 78 20.73 50.97 -51.07
N GLU A 79 21.14 51.41 -52.27
CA GLU A 79 22.02 52.56 -52.50
C GLU A 79 21.28 53.91 -52.39
N THR A 80 20.06 54.02 -52.91
CA THR A 80 19.29 55.28 -52.92
C THR A 80 18.50 55.53 -51.64
N GLU A 81 18.02 54.47 -50.98
CA GLU A 81 17.24 54.56 -49.73
C GLU A 81 17.85 53.69 -48.61
N PRO A 82 18.99 54.10 -48.04
CA PRO A 82 19.71 53.32 -47.03
C PRO A 82 18.91 53.10 -45.72
N ARG A 83 17.80 53.84 -45.52
CA ARG A 83 16.89 53.68 -44.38
C ARG A 83 16.41 52.24 -44.18
N TRP A 84 16.06 51.53 -45.26
CA TRP A 84 15.56 50.15 -45.17
C TRP A 84 16.65 49.15 -44.81
N ARG A 85 17.88 49.40 -45.27
CA ARG A 85 19.07 48.65 -44.87
C ARG A 85 19.31 48.79 -43.36
N TYR A 86 19.27 50.01 -42.83
CA TYR A 86 19.44 50.26 -41.40
C TYR A 86 18.32 49.64 -40.57
N ILE A 87 17.07 49.70 -41.02
CA ILE A 87 15.94 49.03 -40.35
C ILE A 87 16.14 47.52 -40.33
N ARG A 88 16.50 46.89 -41.46
CA ARG A 88 16.74 45.43 -41.55
C ARG A 88 17.89 44.99 -40.65
N ILE A 89 19.01 45.72 -40.66
CA ILE A 89 20.16 45.45 -39.79
C ILE A 89 19.76 45.64 -38.32
N GLY A 90 19.03 46.71 -38.01
CA GLY A 90 18.53 46.99 -36.66
C GLY A 90 17.58 45.91 -36.15
N LEU A 91 16.68 45.39 -36.99
CA LEU A 91 15.81 44.26 -36.66
C LEU A 91 16.59 42.96 -36.46
N LEU A 92 17.62 42.70 -37.27
CA LEU A 92 18.48 41.52 -37.13
C LEU A 92 19.30 41.56 -35.83
N ILE A 93 19.87 42.73 -35.50
CA ILE A 93 20.60 42.95 -34.24
C ILE A 93 19.63 42.85 -33.06
N GLY A 94 18.45 43.48 -33.16
CA GLY A 94 17.40 43.41 -32.15
C GLY A 94 16.94 41.98 -31.89
N PHE A 95 16.73 41.19 -32.94
CA PHE A 95 16.45 39.76 -32.82
C PHE A 95 17.59 39.01 -32.11
N GLY A 96 18.85 39.28 -32.47
CA GLY A 96 20.01 38.69 -31.81
C GLY A 96 20.06 39.01 -30.31
N ILE A 97 19.88 40.28 -29.94
CA ILE A 97 19.86 40.74 -28.54
C ILE A 97 18.73 40.04 -27.77
N ILE A 98 17.53 39.98 -28.32
CA ILE A 98 16.39 39.30 -27.69
C ILE A 98 16.66 37.81 -27.54
N PHE A 99 17.18 37.15 -28.59
CA PHE A 99 17.48 35.73 -28.57
C PHE A 99 18.52 35.37 -27.50
N PHE A 100 19.66 36.08 -27.48
CA PHE A 100 20.70 35.85 -26.47
C PHE A 100 20.26 36.31 -25.07
N GLY A 101 19.43 37.35 -24.97
CA GLY A 101 18.82 37.78 -23.72
C GLY A 101 17.88 36.73 -23.13
N LEU A 102 17.03 36.11 -23.96
CA LEU A 102 16.17 35.00 -23.56
C LEU A 102 16.98 33.76 -23.17
N LEU A 103 18.03 33.42 -23.93
CA LEU A 103 18.93 32.32 -23.60
C LEU A 103 19.60 32.54 -22.24
N ALA A 104 20.15 33.74 -22.01
CA ALA A 104 20.76 34.10 -20.74
C ALA A 104 19.74 34.06 -19.59
N ALA A 105 18.52 34.57 -19.80
CA ALA A 105 17.43 34.50 -18.83
C ALA A 105 17.05 33.04 -18.50
N CYS A 106 16.98 32.15 -19.51
CA CYS A 106 16.75 30.72 -19.30
C CYS A 106 17.89 30.07 -18.49
N ILE A 107 19.15 30.39 -18.80
CA ILE A 107 20.31 29.87 -18.06
C ILE A 107 20.27 30.34 -16.61
N VAL A 108 20.02 31.64 -16.37
CA VAL A 108 19.88 32.21 -15.03
C VAL A 108 18.71 31.55 -14.29
N TYR A 109 17.57 31.35 -14.94
CA TYR A 109 16.42 30.67 -14.34
C TYR A 109 16.73 29.21 -13.96
N ILE A 110 17.50 28.47 -14.76
CA ILE A 110 17.90 27.09 -14.44
C ILE A 110 18.89 27.05 -13.26
N ILE A 111 19.79 28.04 -13.15
CA ILE A 111 20.80 28.10 -12.09
C ILE A 111 20.20 28.59 -10.76
N VAL A 112 19.35 29.61 -10.82
CA VAL A 112 18.76 30.27 -9.64
C VAL A 112 17.44 29.63 -9.22
N GLY A 113 16.74 28.98 -10.14
CA GLY A 113 15.48 28.29 -9.88
C GLY A 113 15.66 27.29 -8.74
N GLU A 114 14.76 27.35 -7.76
CA GLU A 114 14.74 26.39 -6.68
C GLU A 114 14.60 24.98 -7.28
N LYS A 115 15.59 24.12 -7.02
CA LYS A 115 15.51 22.73 -7.45
C LYS A 115 14.29 22.11 -6.79
N CYS A 116 13.43 21.48 -7.59
CA CYS A 116 12.32 20.71 -7.04
C CYS A 116 12.84 19.76 -5.95
N PRO A 117 12.13 19.61 -4.84
CA PRO A 117 12.55 18.70 -3.78
C PRO A 117 12.75 17.30 -4.34
N SER A 118 13.88 16.68 -3.99
CA SER A 118 14.24 15.37 -4.52
C SER A 118 13.26 14.31 -4.03
N VAL A 119 12.63 13.60 -4.96
CA VAL A 119 11.81 12.42 -4.66
C VAL A 119 12.73 11.20 -4.61
N PRO A 120 12.83 10.48 -3.48
CA PRO A 120 13.64 9.27 -3.40
C PRO A 120 13.04 8.18 -4.30
N LYS A 121 13.90 7.42 -4.99
CA LYS A 121 13.48 6.22 -5.69
C LYS A 121 13.24 5.12 -4.65
N LEU A 122 11.98 4.74 -4.47
CA LEU A 122 11.58 3.72 -3.50
C LEU A 122 11.41 2.35 -4.17
N PRO A 123 11.81 1.25 -3.50
CA PRO A 123 11.44 -0.09 -3.93
C PRO A 123 9.92 -0.28 -3.84
N PHE A 124 9.38 -1.28 -4.55
CA PHE A 124 7.92 -1.41 -4.70
C PHE A 124 7.19 -1.50 -3.34
N TRP A 125 7.76 -2.21 -2.37
CA TRP A 125 7.18 -2.40 -1.03
C TRP A 125 7.19 -1.12 -0.17
N LYS A 126 8.14 -0.21 -0.38
CA LYS A 126 8.15 1.12 0.27
C LYS A 126 7.20 2.12 -0.42
N SER A 127 6.77 1.81 -1.64
CA SER A 127 6.01 2.73 -2.49
C SER A 127 4.50 2.44 -2.54
N THR A 128 4.04 1.31 -2.01
CA THR A 128 2.65 0.85 -2.12
C THR A 128 2.18 0.18 -0.83
N VAL A 129 0.88 -0.14 -0.76
CA VAL A 129 0.29 -0.91 0.34
C VAL A 129 0.43 -2.40 0.04
N GLY A 130 0.78 -3.19 1.06
CA GLY A 130 0.77 -4.65 0.99
C GLY A 130 -0.59 -5.23 1.38
N TYR A 131 -0.97 -6.35 0.78
CA TYR A 131 -2.15 -7.12 1.19
C TYR A 131 -1.80 -8.58 1.47
N TRP A 132 -1.87 -8.99 2.73
CA TRP A 132 -1.57 -10.34 3.16
C TRP A 132 -2.86 -11.14 3.29
N LEU A 133 -2.96 -12.27 2.59
CA LEU A 133 -4.18 -13.06 2.53
C LEU A 133 -3.94 -14.57 2.61
N ASP A 134 -4.96 -15.28 3.09
CA ASP A 134 -5.09 -16.72 2.97
C ASP A 134 -5.89 -17.05 1.69
N VAL A 135 -5.25 -17.73 0.73
CA VAL A 135 -5.88 -18.08 -0.55
C VAL A 135 -7.10 -19.00 -0.33
N PHE A 136 -7.00 -19.92 0.62
CA PHE A 136 -8.03 -20.93 0.91
C PHE A 136 -9.28 -20.33 1.57
N ALA A 137 -9.17 -19.13 2.14
CA ALA A 137 -10.29 -18.40 2.73
C ALA A 137 -10.81 -17.27 1.83
N PHE A 138 -10.09 -16.94 0.75
CA PHE A 138 -10.39 -15.71 0.02
C PHE A 138 -11.58 -15.86 -0.92
N LYS A 139 -11.55 -16.77 -1.89
CA LYS A 139 -12.68 -17.00 -2.81
C LYS A 139 -12.56 -18.35 -3.50
N ASP A 140 -13.64 -19.13 -3.48
CA ASP A 140 -13.76 -20.44 -4.11
C ASP A 140 -14.32 -20.29 -5.54
N SER A 141 -13.61 -20.83 -6.52
CA SER A 141 -14.06 -20.91 -7.91
C SER A 141 -14.42 -22.32 -8.37
N SER A 142 -14.02 -23.33 -7.60
CA SER A 142 -14.20 -24.75 -7.89
C SER A 142 -15.54 -25.30 -7.38
N GLY A 143 -16.13 -24.65 -6.38
CA GLY A 143 -17.40 -25.01 -5.74
C GLY A 143 -17.24 -25.99 -4.58
N ASP A 144 -16.02 -26.28 -4.12
CA ASP A 144 -15.73 -27.19 -3.01
C ASP A 144 -15.74 -26.49 -1.64
N LEU A 145 -16.07 -25.20 -1.58
CA LEU A 145 -16.09 -24.33 -0.40
C LEU A 145 -14.70 -24.04 0.18
N VAL A 146 -13.63 -24.21 -0.62
CA VAL A 146 -12.26 -23.84 -0.30
C VAL A 146 -11.76 -22.88 -1.38
N GLY A 147 -11.15 -21.77 -0.95
CA GLY A 147 -10.61 -20.78 -1.86
C GLY A 147 -9.43 -21.30 -2.68
N ASP A 148 -9.29 -20.79 -3.91
CA ASP A 148 -8.29 -21.26 -4.87
C ASP A 148 -7.65 -20.09 -5.66
N LEU A 149 -6.60 -20.39 -6.42
CA LEU A 149 -5.85 -19.39 -7.19
C LEU A 149 -6.69 -18.69 -8.26
N ASN A 150 -7.69 -19.36 -8.84
CA ASN A 150 -8.57 -18.78 -9.85
C ASN A 150 -9.59 -17.83 -9.23
N GLY A 151 -10.14 -18.19 -8.07
CA GLY A 151 -10.97 -17.33 -7.23
C GLY A 151 -10.22 -16.06 -6.84
N LEU A 152 -9.00 -16.19 -6.33
CA LEU A 152 -8.14 -15.04 -6.02
C LEU A 152 -7.84 -14.18 -7.26
N THR A 153 -7.53 -14.81 -8.39
CA THR A 153 -7.27 -14.11 -9.66
C THR A 153 -8.48 -13.30 -10.12
N SER A 154 -9.71 -13.79 -9.89
CA SER A 154 -10.94 -13.10 -10.27
C SER A 154 -11.18 -11.79 -9.52
N GLU A 155 -10.56 -11.61 -8.34
CA GLU A 155 -10.74 -10.45 -7.46
C GLU A 155 -9.53 -9.50 -7.47
N VAL A 156 -8.63 -9.65 -8.44
CA VAL A 156 -7.46 -8.77 -8.58
C VAL A 156 -7.83 -7.29 -8.71
N ASP A 157 -9.01 -6.98 -9.27
CA ASP A 157 -9.53 -5.61 -9.36
C ASP A 157 -9.96 -5.06 -8.00
N TYR A 158 -10.56 -5.87 -7.14
CA TYR A 158 -10.83 -5.49 -5.75
C TYR A 158 -9.53 -5.17 -5.00
N ILE A 159 -8.53 -6.06 -5.11
CA ILE A 159 -7.21 -5.87 -4.47
C ILE A 159 -6.55 -4.56 -4.95
N LYS A 160 -6.60 -4.28 -6.26
CA LYS A 160 -5.97 -3.06 -6.81
C LYS A 160 -6.71 -1.78 -6.46
N THR A 161 -8.04 -1.78 -6.52
CA THR A 161 -8.84 -0.54 -6.55
C THR A 161 -9.53 -0.22 -5.23
N VAL A 162 -9.90 -1.25 -4.47
CA VAL A 162 -10.59 -1.10 -3.17
C VAL A 162 -9.56 -1.11 -2.05
N VAL A 163 -8.73 -2.14 -1.99
CA VAL A 163 -7.65 -2.23 -1.01
C VAL A 163 -6.49 -1.28 -1.38
N GLY A 164 -6.26 -1.06 -2.67
CA GLY A 164 -5.18 -0.18 -3.15
C GLY A 164 -3.79 -0.80 -3.04
N ALA A 165 -3.71 -2.14 -3.06
CA ALA A 165 -2.46 -2.86 -2.88
C ALA A 165 -1.57 -2.81 -4.14
N GLY A 166 -0.25 -2.68 -3.92
CA GLY A 166 0.78 -2.82 -4.96
C GLY A 166 1.57 -4.12 -4.86
N TYR A 167 1.38 -4.88 -3.79
CA TYR A 167 1.86 -6.25 -3.67
C TYR A 167 0.94 -7.07 -2.76
N VAL A 168 0.93 -8.37 -2.99
CA VAL A 168 0.27 -9.34 -2.11
C VAL A 168 1.28 -10.26 -1.46
N ILE A 169 1.02 -10.62 -0.21
CA ILE A 169 1.70 -11.72 0.48
C ILE A 169 0.68 -12.85 0.54
N LEU A 170 0.96 -13.94 -0.16
CA LEU A 170 0.14 -15.14 -0.06
C LEU A 170 0.62 -15.93 1.14
N GLY A 171 -0.30 -16.31 2.03
CA GLY A 171 -0.05 -17.34 3.04
C GLY A 171 0.47 -18.63 2.39
N PRO A 172 0.93 -19.61 3.18
CA PRO A 172 1.53 -20.81 2.61
C PRO A 172 0.52 -21.56 1.72
N ILE A 173 0.86 -21.73 0.43
CA ILE A 173 0.03 -22.40 -0.58
C ILE A 173 0.57 -23.77 -0.99
N THR A 174 1.64 -24.21 -0.33
CA THR A 174 2.37 -25.42 -0.68
C THR A 174 1.72 -26.68 -0.11
N LYS A 175 2.01 -27.81 -0.75
CA LYS A 175 1.43 -29.11 -0.41
C LYS A 175 1.54 -29.43 1.07
N GLY A 176 0.45 -29.93 1.63
CA GLY A 176 0.32 -30.28 3.03
C GLY A 176 -0.35 -29.17 3.85
N PHE A 177 -0.30 -27.91 3.42
CA PHE A 177 -0.85 -26.81 4.22
C PHE A 177 -2.33 -27.02 4.56
N TYR A 178 -3.15 -27.42 3.57
CA TYR A 178 -4.55 -27.76 3.79
C TYR A 178 -4.77 -29.27 3.70
N ASN A 179 -4.30 -29.91 2.63
CA ASN A 179 -4.47 -31.34 2.40
C ASN A 179 -3.28 -32.12 2.95
N ASN A 180 -3.45 -32.67 4.15
CA ASN A 180 -2.50 -33.58 4.80
C ASN A 180 -3.24 -34.71 5.52
N SER A 181 -2.50 -35.76 5.88
CA SER A 181 -3.06 -36.94 6.56
C SER A 181 -3.55 -36.69 7.99
N TYR A 182 -3.20 -35.56 8.60
CA TYR A 182 -3.53 -35.23 9.98
C TYR A 182 -4.78 -34.36 10.12
N ASN A 183 -5.34 -33.89 9.00
CA ASN A 183 -6.53 -33.03 8.97
C ASN A 183 -6.39 -31.74 9.81
N ILE A 184 -5.21 -31.11 9.75
CA ILE A 184 -4.90 -29.82 10.39
C ILE A 184 -4.41 -28.81 9.34
N LEU A 185 -4.37 -27.51 9.66
CA LEU A 185 -3.75 -26.50 8.80
C LEU A 185 -2.29 -26.28 9.19
N GLY A 186 -1.47 -25.80 8.26
CA GLY A 186 -0.10 -25.34 8.55
C GLY A 186 0.99 -26.41 8.41
N LEU A 187 0.64 -27.65 8.10
CA LEU A 187 1.57 -28.78 8.11
C LEU A 187 2.16 -29.07 6.71
N VAL A 188 3.24 -28.39 6.34
CA VAL A 188 3.83 -28.52 4.99
C VAL A 188 4.49 -29.89 4.77
N GLU A 189 4.23 -30.49 3.60
CA GLU A 189 4.78 -31.79 3.16
C GLU A 189 5.69 -31.69 1.92
N ASP A 190 5.53 -30.64 1.11
CA ASP A 190 6.44 -30.32 -0.01
C ASP A 190 6.39 -28.84 -0.42
N TYR A 191 7.46 -28.10 -0.16
CA TYR A 191 7.58 -26.68 -0.52
C TYR A 191 7.62 -26.37 -2.03
N LYS A 192 7.87 -27.34 -2.92
CA LYS A 192 7.96 -27.12 -4.38
C LYS A 192 6.71 -27.60 -5.14
N GLN A 193 5.69 -28.03 -4.42
CA GLN A 193 4.40 -28.42 -4.99
C GLN A 193 3.31 -27.57 -4.34
N LEU A 194 2.30 -27.17 -5.12
CA LEU A 194 1.10 -26.53 -4.59
C LEU A 194 0.22 -27.56 -3.87
N ASP A 195 -0.50 -27.11 -2.85
CA ASP A 195 -1.57 -27.91 -2.24
C ASP A 195 -2.67 -28.19 -3.27
N GLU A 196 -3.19 -29.42 -3.31
CA GLU A 196 -4.18 -29.80 -4.31
C GLU A 196 -5.46 -28.95 -4.25
N ALA A 197 -5.81 -28.38 -3.10
CA ALA A 197 -6.99 -27.51 -2.96
C ALA A 197 -6.79 -26.11 -3.55
N VAL A 198 -5.54 -25.64 -3.69
CA VAL A 198 -5.28 -24.27 -4.18
C VAL A 198 -5.31 -24.19 -5.71
N GLY A 199 -5.09 -25.33 -6.38
CA GLY A 199 -5.06 -25.44 -7.84
C GLY A 199 -3.72 -25.92 -8.40
N THR A 200 -3.47 -25.63 -9.68
CA THR A 200 -2.31 -26.12 -10.43
C THR A 200 -1.22 -25.07 -10.61
N MET A 201 -0.02 -25.50 -11.03
CA MET A 201 1.06 -24.57 -11.39
C MET A 201 0.69 -23.69 -12.59
N ASP A 202 -0.21 -24.13 -13.47
CA ASP A 202 -0.67 -23.29 -14.58
C ASP A 202 -1.62 -22.19 -14.09
N ASP A 203 -2.50 -22.50 -13.12
CA ASP A 203 -3.32 -21.49 -12.43
C ASP A 203 -2.43 -20.46 -11.73
N PHE A 204 -1.35 -20.91 -11.09
CA PHE A 204 -0.37 -20.01 -10.46
C PHE A 204 0.31 -19.08 -11.45
N ARG A 205 0.73 -19.58 -12.62
CA ARG A 205 1.32 -18.74 -13.69
C ARG A 205 0.30 -17.76 -14.27
N VAL A 206 -0.97 -18.15 -14.36
CA VAL A 206 -2.06 -17.24 -14.76
C VAL A 206 -2.23 -16.14 -13.72
N LEU A 207 -2.26 -16.48 -12.43
CA LEU A 207 -2.31 -15.52 -11.34
C LEU A 207 -1.17 -14.50 -11.44
N LEU A 208 0.08 -14.97 -11.51
CA LEU A 208 1.26 -14.09 -11.64
C LEU A 208 1.10 -13.13 -12.82
N LYS A 209 0.69 -13.64 -13.99
CA LYS A 209 0.49 -12.82 -15.19
C LYS A 209 -0.58 -11.74 -14.99
N GLN A 210 -1.71 -12.06 -14.36
CA GLN A 210 -2.79 -11.09 -14.14
C GLN A 210 -2.41 -10.04 -13.10
N PHE A 211 -1.75 -10.45 -12.02
CA PHE A 211 -1.27 -9.55 -10.96
C PHE A 211 -0.20 -8.60 -11.51
N HIS A 212 0.81 -9.12 -12.21
CA HIS A 212 1.85 -8.31 -12.84
C HIS A 212 1.29 -7.33 -13.89
N LYS A 213 0.26 -7.74 -14.66
CA LYS A 213 -0.42 -6.85 -15.62
C LYS A 213 -1.07 -5.63 -14.95
N LYS A 214 -1.47 -5.75 -13.68
CA LYS A 214 -2.05 -4.67 -12.87
C LYS A 214 -1.02 -4.01 -11.94
N ASP A 215 0.26 -4.30 -12.17
CA ASP A 215 1.38 -3.86 -11.33
C ASP A 215 1.16 -4.17 -9.85
N ILE A 216 0.83 -5.45 -9.59
CA ILE A 216 0.79 -6.04 -8.26
C ILE A 216 1.88 -7.09 -8.21
N LYS A 217 2.79 -6.97 -7.23
CA LYS A 217 3.85 -7.97 -6.99
C LYS A 217 3.32 -9.13 -6.14
N VAL A 218 3.88 -10.32 -6.30
CA VAL A 218 3.42 -11.52 -5.58
C VAL A 218 4.54 -12.08 -4.71
N ILE A 219 4.31 -12.13 -3.41
CA ILE A 219 5.23 -12.62 -2.38
C ILE A 219 4.67 -13.91 -1.81
N LEU A 220 5.53 -14.92 -1.60
CA LEU A 220 5.11 -16.19 -0.97
C LEU A 220 5.64 -16.31 0.45
N THR A 221 4.78 -16.76 1.35
CA THR A 221 5.15 -17.09 2.73
C THR A 221 5.73 -18.50 2.82
N PHE A 222 6.87 -18.63 3.50
CA PHE A 222 7.49 -19.91 3.85
C PHE A 222 7.83 -19.93 5.34
N ASP A 223 7.31 -20.92 6.06
CA ASP A 223 7.84 -21.32 7.35
C ASP A 223 8.83 -22.45 7.12
N PHE A 224 10.13 -22.20 7.33
CA PHE A 224 11.18 -23.21 7.24
C PHE A 224 11.59 -23.76 8.61
N ASN A 225 10.93 -23.35 9.70
CA ASN A 225 11.25 -23.84 11.03
C ASN A 225 10.91 -25.33 11.16
N ALA A 226 9.64 -25.65 10.97
CA ALA A 226 9.10 -26.98 11.19
C ALA A 226 8.36 -27.52 9.97
N ILE A 227 8.51 -28.82 9.73
CA ILE A 227 7.90 -29.56 8.63
C ILE A 227 7.05 -30.71 9.14
N SER A 228 6.16 -31.24 8.30
CA SER A 228 5.48 -32.51 8.56
C SER A 228 6.48 -33.65 8.74
N ILE A 229 6.20 -34.58 9.66
CA ILE A 229 6.93 -35.85 9.70
C ILE A 229 6.76 -36.70 8.42
N ASN A 230 5.77 -36.38 7.58
CA ASN A 230 5.57 -36.96 6.25
C ASN A 230 6.24 -36.17 5.12
N HIS A 231 6.97 -35.09 5.43
CA HIS A 231 7.58 -34.23 4.42
C HIS A 231 8.63 -35.03 3.61
N LYS A 232 8.60 -34.87 2.29
CA LYS A 232 9.44 -35.68 1.37
C LYS A 232 10.93 -35.63 1.69
N TRP A 233 11.41 -34.49 2.20
CA TRP A 233 12.82 -34.29 2.58
C TRP A 233 13.31 -35.30 3.62
N ILE A 234 12.44 -35.77 4.52
CA ILE A 234 12.79 -36.79 5.51
C ILE A 234 13.01 -38.12 4.79
N THR A 235 12.04 -38.53 3.97
CA THR A 235 12.14 -39.79 3.21
C THR A 235 13.28 -39.81 2.18
N GLU A 236 13.64 -38.64 1.65
CA GLU A 236 14.72 -38.45 0.67
C GLU A 236 16.09 -38.18 1.32
N ASN A 237 16.17 -38.09 2.65
CA ASN A 237 17.38 -37.71 3.41
C ASN A 237 18.04 -36.41 2.91
N LYS A 238 17.23 -35.40 2.56
CA LYS A 238 17.72 -34.12 2.02
C LYS A 238 17.98 -33.04 3.06
N VAL A 239 17.55 -33.27 4.30
CA VAL A 239 17.68 -32.31 5.40
C VAL A 239 18.18 -33.01 6.65
N LYS A 240 18.72 -32.22 7.56
CA LYS A 240 18.97 -32.62 8.95
C LYS A 240 17.82 -32.11 9.80
N LEU A 241 17.35 -32.98 10.69
CA LEU A 241 16.35 -32.64 11.70
C LEU A 241 17.06 -32.25 12.99
N ASN A 242 16.47 -31.34 13.75
CA ASN A 242 17.07 -30.92 14.99
C ASN A 242 17.03 -32.06 16.03
N SER A 243 18.18 -32.38 16.61
CA SER A 243 18.34 -33.51 17.52
C SER A 243 17.69 -33.19 18.87
N PHE A 244 17.03 -34.18 19.47
CA PHE A 244 16.42 -33.99 20.78
C PHE A 244 17.43 -34.22 21.91
N GLU A 245 17.59 -33.23 22.79
CA GLU A 245 18.35 -33.38 24.02
C GLU A 245 17.50 -33.94 25.17
N ASN A 246 18.01 -34.97 25.84
CA ASN A 246 17.30 -35.62 26.96
C ASN A 246 17.01 -34.69 28.16
N SER A 247 17.74 -33.58 28.28
CA SER A 247 17.52 -32.52 29.27
C SER A 247 16.11 -31.90 29.16
N LEU A 248 15.52 -31.91 27.97
CA LEU A 248 14.23 -31.30 27.65
C LEU A 248 13.03 -32.26 27.83
N ASN A 249 13.21 -33.47 28.39
CA ASN A 249 12.14 -34.48 28.48
C ASN A 249 10.90 -34.04 29.31
N ASN A 250 11.04 -33.09 30.22
CA ASN A 250 9.93 -32.58 31.03
C ASN A 250 9.31 -31.29 30.46
N GLU A 251 9.85 -30.80 29.35
CA GLU A 251 9.42 -29.55 28.75
C GLU A 251 8.29 -29.77 27.74
N MET A 252 7.41 -28.77 27.65
CA MET A 252 6.25 -28.78 26.75
C MET A 252 6.52 -27.91 25.53
N SER A 253 6.08 -28.40 24.37
CA SER A 253 6.01 -27.60 23.14
C SER A 253 5.03 -26.45 23.31
N ARG A 254 5.09 -25.49 22.36
CA ARG A 254 4.25 -24.30 22.33
C ARG A 254 2.75 -24.58 22.43
N TYR A 255 2.28 -25.67 21.85
CA TYR A 255 0.85 -26.04 21.86
C TYR A 255 0.48 -27.05 22.94
N GLY A 256 1.31 -27.19 23.98
CA GLY A 256 1.02 -28.08 25.10
C GLY A 256 1.14 -29.57 24.75
N LYS A 257 1.91 -29.91 23.71
CA LYS A 257 2.31 -31.29 23.37
C LYS A 257 3.73 -31.58 23.85
N ALA A 258 4.18 -32.82 23.75
CA ALA A 258 5.59 -33.16 23.99
C ALA A 258 6.51 -32.36 23.04
N ILE A 259 7.62 -31.83 23.57
CA ILE A 259 8.64 -31.07 22.80
C ILE A 259 9.59 -31.97 21.98
N ASN A 260 9.19 -33.23 21.78
CA ASN A 260 9.89 -34.17 20.92
C ASN A 260 8.90 -34.99 20.10
N VAL A 261 9.39 -35.46 18.96
CA VAL A 261 8.67 -36.37 18.07
C VAL A 261 9.56 -37.57 17.74
N ASP A 262 8.96 -38.76 17.76
CA ASP A 262 9.64 -40.00 17.38
C ASP A 262 9.49 -40.23 15.87
N ILE A 263 10.62 -40.35 15.18
CA ILE A 263 10.69 -40.71 13.76
C ILE A 263 11.65 -41.88 13.63
N GLY A 264 11.10 -43.07 13.40
CA GLY A 264 11.90 -44.29 13.20
C GLY A 264 12.66 -44.75 14.45
N GLY A 265 12.12 -44.52 15.65
CA GLY A 265 12.73 -44.91 16.93
C GLY A 265 13.76 -43.91 17.45
N GLN A 266 13.92 -42.77 16.77
CA GLN A 266 14.79 -41.66 17.19
C GLN A 266 13.93 -40.44 17.53
N LYS A 267 14.30 -39.72 18.59
CA LYS A 267 13.62 -38.50 19.02
C LYS A 267 14.26 -37.26 18.40
N PHE A 268 13.42 -36.37 17.89
CA PHE A 268 13.81 -35.08 17.34
C PHE A 268 13.08 -33.94 18.05
N TYR A 269 13.70 -32.77 18.13
CA TYR A 269 13.11 -31.58 18.73
C TYR A 269 11.93 -31.09 17.88
N SER A 270 10.89 -30.55 18.54
CA SER A 270 9.74 -29.96 17.86
C SER A 270 9.10 -28.87 18.71
N VAL A 271 9.23 -27.61 18.30
CA VAL A 271 8.68 -26.49 19.07
C VAL A 271 7.15 -26.44 19.03
N PHE A 272 6.55 -27.00 17.97
CA PHE A 272 5.09 -27.09 17.81
C PHE A 272 4.51 -28.46 18.20
N GLY A 273 5.38 -29.43 18.51
CA GLY A 273 5.01 -30.80 18.81
C GLY A 273 4.48 -31.58 17.60
N SER A 274 4.35 -32.90 17.77
CA SER A 274 3.86 -33.81 16.73
C SER A 274 2.48 -33.37 16.18
N PRO A 275 2.26 -33.39 14.85
CA PRO A 275 3.08 -34.02 13.80
C PRO A 275 4.16 -33.11 13.15
N ASN A 276 4.54 -32.01 13.79
CA ASN A 276 5.64 -31.15 13.31
C ASN A 276 7.00 -31.69 13.81
N VAL A 277 8.05 -31.47 13.03
CA VAL A 277 9.45 -31.67 13.42
C VAL A 277 10.31 -30.51 12.92
N ASP A 278 11.23 -30.04 13.76
CA ASP A 278 12.03 -28.85 13.46
C ASP A 278 13.28 -29.23 12.64
N LEU A 279 13.61 -28.39 11.66
CA LEU A 279 14.79 -28.53 10.83
C LEU A 279 16.03 -28.00 11.56
N ASP A 280 17.18 -28.66 11.37
CA ASP A 280 18.46 -28.04 11.70
C ASP A 280 18.84 -27.05 10.59
N LEU A 281 18.53 -25.77 10.80
CA LEU A 281 18.82 -24.69 9.85
C LEU A 281 20.29 -24.28 9.82
N THR A 282 21.13 -24.82 10.71
CA THR A 282 22.59 -24.60 10.68
C THR A 282 23.29 -25.56 9.73
N SER A 283 22.66 -26.70 9.41
CA SER A 283 23.18 -27.69 8.45
C SER A 283 23.26 -27.14 7.03
N SER A 284 24.42 -27.31 6.41
CA SER A 284 24.64 -26.97 5.00
C SER A 284 23.75 -27.77 4.05
N GLU A 285 23.41 -29.02 4.38
CA GLU A 285 22.49 -29.84 3.59
C GLU A 285 21.06 -29.26 3.63
N THR A 286 20.58 -28.89 4.83
CA THR A 286 19.26 -28.26 4.99
C THR A 286 19.19 -26.92 4.27
N GLN A 287 20.19 -26.05 4.45
CA GLN A 287 20.27 -24.76 3.77
C GLN A 287 20.22 -24.90 2.25
N LYS A 288 20.94 -25.88 1.68
CA LYS A 288 20.90 -26.16 0.25
C LYS A 288 19.50 -26.56 -0.23
N ALA A 289 18.80 -27.41 0.53
CA ALA A 289 17.43 -27.80 0.20
C ALA A 289 16.47 -26.60 0.21
N ILE A 290 16.66 -25.66 1.13
CA ILE A 290 15.90 -24.41 1.21
C ILE A 290 16.22 -23.48 0.03
N PHE A 291 17.48 -23.33 -0.35
CA PHE A 291 17.83 -22.51 -1.53
C PHE A 291 17.23 -23.07 -2.81
N ASP A 292 17.17 -24.40 -2.95
CA ASP A 292 16.48 -25.03 -4.09
C ASP A 292 14.99 -24.67 -4.15
N VAL A 293 14.33 -24.47 -3.01
CA VAL A 293 12.93 -23.98 -2.94
C VAL A 293 12.88 -22.52 -3.38
N ILE A 294 13.72 -21.66 -2.81
CA ILE A 294 13.75 -20.23 -3.11
C ILE A 294 14.00 -20.01 -4.61
N HIS A 295 15.01 -20.69 -5.17
CA HIS A 295 15.32 -20.62 -6.60
C HIS A 295 14.20 -21.14 -7.48
N PHE A 296 13.52 -22.22 -7.07
CA PHE A 296 12.38 -22.74 -7.81
C PHE A 296 11.28 -21.67 -7.95
N TRP A 297 10.86 -21.06 -6.86
CA TRP A 297 9.78 -20.07 -6.90
C TRP A 297 10.21 -18.74 -7.55
N MET A 298 11.45 -18.29 -7.33
CA MET A 298 11.99 -17.13 -8.04
C MET A 298 12.02 -17.33 -9.56
N LYS A 299 12.31 -18.56 -10.01
CA LYS A 299 12.27 -18.93 -11.43
C LYS A 299 10.85 -18.95 -11.98
N GLU A 300 9.86 -19.41 -11.19
CA GLU A 300 8.43 -19.34 -11.56
C GLU A 300 7.93 -17.89 -11.65
N GLY A 301 8.56 -16.95 -10.94
CA GLY A 301 8.40 -15.51 -11.18
C GLY A 301 7.90 -14.69 -10.01
N ILE A 302 7.90 -15.23 -8.77
CA ILE A 302 7.51 -14.48 -7.56
C ILE A 302 8.45 -13.30 -7.33
N ASP A 303 7.96 -12.24 -6.67
CA ASP A 303 8.67 -10.98 -6.44
C ASP A 303 9.35 -10.89 -5.08
N GLY A 304 9.29 -11.95 -4.28
CA GLY A 304 9.95 -12.03 -3.00
C GLY A 304 9.35 -13.12 -2.13
N ILE A 305 9.91 -13.27 -0.94
CA ILE A 305 9.46 -14.23 0.05
C ILE A 305 9.24 -13.56 1.40
N LEU A 306 8.32 -14.10 2.18
CA LEU A 306 8.18 -13.82 3.60
C LEU A 306 8.61 -15.07 4.38
N LEU A 307 9.66 -14.94 5.18
CA LEU A 307 10.07 -15.98 6.13
C LEU A 307 9.20 -15.88 7.37
N ASP A 308 8.36 -16.88 7.58
CA ASP A 308 7.44 -16.95 8.72
C ASP A 308 8.09 -17.65 9.92
N ASN A 309 7.61 -17.35 11.12
CA ASN A 309 8.11 -17.87 12.39
C ASN A 309 9.63 -17.74 12.57
N ALA A 310 10.24 -16.66 12.04
CA ALA A 310 11.69 -16.50 12.04
C ALA A 310 12.32 -16.39 13.42
N ALA A 311 11.53 -16.06 14.46
CA ALA A 311 12.03 -16.06 15.83
C ALA A 311 12.36 -17.46 16.35
N PHE A 312 11.84 -18.52 15.71
CA PHE A 312 11.98 -19.92 16.13
C PHE A 312 13.13 -20.65 15.41
N PHE A 313 13.71 -20.06 14.36
CA PHE A 313 14.55 -20.75 13.37
C PHE A 313 15.78 -21.52 13.87
N VAL A 314 16.46 -21.06 14.92
CA VAL A 314 17.69 -21.71 15.37
C VAL A 314 17.74 -21.75 16.89
N GLU A 315 17.87 -22.96 17.40
CA GLU A 315 18.20 -23.31 18.78
C GLU A 315 19.73 -23.26 19.00
N GLU A 316 20.18 -22.86 20.19
CA GLU A 316 21.60 -22.75 20.56
C GLU A 316 21.86 -23.49 21.90
N GLU A 317 22.95 -24.29 21.99
CA GLU A 317 23.29 -25.10 23.18
C GLU A 317 23.66 -24.27 24.42
N GLU A 318 24.13 -23.02 24.25
CA GLU A 318 24.53 -22.13 25.34
C GLU A 318 23.86 -20.75 25.23
N GLY A 319 23.20 -20.33 26.32
CA GLY A 319 22.72 -18.97 26.48
C GLY A 319 21.98 -18.82 27.80
N THR A 320 22.66 -18.29 28.81
CA THR A 320 22.05 -17.86 30.07
C THR A 320 20.84 -16.99 29.76
N GLN A 321 19.65 -17.49 30.03
CA GLN A 321 18.47 -16.64 30.08
C GLN A 321 18.74 -15.57 31.13
N GLY A 322 18.65 -14.30 30.74
CA GLY A 322 18.27 -13.29 31.72
C GLY A 322 16.94 -13.76 32.30
N ASN A 323 16.86 -13.92 33.62
CA ASN A 323 15.62 -14.28 34.31
C ASN A 323 14.49 -13.38 33.81
N LEU A 324 13.54 -13.94 33.07
CA LEU A 324 12.37 -13.19 32.63
C LEU A 324 11.08 -13.66 33.29
N GLY A 325 11.07 -14.44 34.40
CA GLY A 325 9.87 -14.62 35.25
C GLY A 325 8.91 -15.78 34.89
N SER A 326 7.84 -15.99 35.65
CA SER A 326 7.14 -17.26 35.84
C SER A 326 5.69 -17.41 35.28
N THR A 327 5.45 -17.09 34.01
CA THR A 327 4.21 -17.38 33.22
C THR A 327 4.56 -17.43 31.72
N TRP A 328 3.66 -17.84 30.81
CA TRP A 328 3.91 -17.78 29.34
C TRP A 328 4.37 -16.38 28.88
N SER A 329 3.88 -15.34 29.58
CA SER A 329 4.27 -13.93 29.47
C SER A 329 5.71 -13.62 29.91
N GLU A 330 6.35 -14.51 30.64
CA GLU A 330 7.57 -14.19 31.37
C GLU A 330 8.76 -15.04 30.90
N ASN A 331 8.68 -16.36 30.69
CA ASN A 331 9.80 -17.11 30.13
C ASN A 331 9.35 -17.92 28.91
N CYS A 332 10.00 -17.74 27.77
CA CYS A 332 10.00 -18.69 26.67
C CYS A 332 11.22 -19.62 26.80
N PRO A 333 11.38 -20.42 27.89
CA PRO A 333 12.67 -21.06 28.10
C PRO A 333 12.96 -22.12 27.04
N ASN A 334 11.92 -22.72 26.48
CA ASN A 334 12.04 -23.89 25.61
C ASN A 334 12.01 -23.57 24.12
N SER A 335 11.37 -22.45 23.73
CA SER A 335 11.22 -22.08 22.31
C SER A 335 12.44 -21.34 21.75
N GLN A 336 13.51 -21.20 22.55
CA GLN A 336 14.80 -20.62 22.15
C GLN A 336 14.67 -19.47 21.13
N LEU A 337 13.90 -18.45 21.51
CA LEU A 337 13.51 -17.41 20.57
C LEU A 337 14.61 -16.38 20.33
N TYR A 338 14.58 -15.75 19.16
CA TYR A 338 15.40 -14.57 18.84
C TYR A 338 16.91 -14.83 19.06
N ARG A 339 17.40 -15.99 18.63
CA ARG A 339 18.82 -16.37 18.70
C ARG A 339 19.65 -15.75 17.58
N ASN A 340 20.95 -15.58 17.81
CA ASN A 340 21.84 -15.01 16.80
C ASN A 340 21.96 -15.94 15.59
N GLY A 341 21.88 -17.26 15.79
CA GLY A 341 21.75 -18.25 14.72
C GLY A 341 20.57 -17.99 13.78
N SER A 342 19.44 -17.50 14.29
CA SER A 342 18.27 -17.16 13.46
C SER A 342 18.57 -15.99 12.52
N VAL A 343 19.24 -14.94 13.02
CA VAL A 343 19.68 -13.81 12.20
C VAL A 343 20.67 -14.26 11.14
N LYS A 344 21.64 -15.10 11.52
CA LYS A 344 22.64 -15.65 10.59
C LYS A 344 22.00 -16.50 9.49
N PHE A 345 20.97 -17.28 9.80
CA PHE A 345 20.24 -18.02 8.78
C PHE A 345 19.52 -17.07 7.79
N VAL A 346 18.85 -16.03 8.29
CA VAL A 346 18.22 -15.02 7.43
C VAL A 346 19.25 -14.26 6.59
N GLU A 347 20.43 -13.96 7.15
CA GLU A 347 21.56 -13.36 6.43
C GLU A 347 22.03 -14.25 5.27
N ILE A 348 22.19 -15.55 5.51
CA ILE A 348 22.56 -16.52 4.48
C ILE A 348 21.50 -16.58 3.37
N VAL A 349 20.21 -16.58 3.73
CA VAL A 349 19.11 -16.50 2.74
C VAL A 349 19.20 -15.20 1.95
N ARG A 350 19.48 -14.07 2.60
CA ARG A 350 19.66 -12.76 1.96
C ARG A 350 20.82 -12.76 0.98
N GLU A 351 21.96 -13.33 1.35
CA GLU A 351 23.11 -13.48 0.46
C GLU A 351 22.77 -14.30 -0.78
N GLU A 352 22.06 -15.41 -0.62
CA GLU A 352 21.66 -16.26 -1.74
C GLU A 352 20.70 -15.54 -2.69
N MET A 353 19.68 -14.86 -2.14
CA MET A 353 18.78 -14.03 -2.93
C MET A 353 19.52 -12.90 -3.65
N ASN A 354 20.52 -12.29 -3.03
CA ASN A 354 21.34 -11.23 -3.65
C ASN A 354 22.12 -11.74 -4.86
N LYS A 355 22.63 -12.98 -4.83
CA LYS A 355 23.27 -13.60 -6.01
C LYS A 355 22.26 -13.69 -7.16
N TRP A 356 21.06 -14.18 -6.88
CA TRP A 356 20.00 -14.28 -7.88
C TRP A 356 19.57 -12.90 -8.42
N ILE A 357 19.42 -11.89 -7.55
CA ILE A 357 19.06 -10.51 -7.95
C ILE A 357 20.14 -9.93 -8.87
N LYS A 358 21.42 -10.14 -8.56
CA LYS A 358 22.54 -9.65 -9.36
C LYS A 358 22.56 -10.29 -10.76
N GLU A 359 22.26 -11.58 -10.85
CA GLU A 359 22.24 -12.31 -12.14
C GLU A 359 21.01 -11.97 -12.98
N SER A 360 19.84 -11.85 -12.36
CA SER A 360 18.57 -11.60 -13.05
C SER A 360 18.31 -10.12 -13.35
N GLY A 361 18.92 -9.21 -12.59
CA GLY A 361 18.63 -7.77 -12.61
C GLY A 361 17.24 -7.41 -12.05
N LYS A 362 16.54 -8.36 -11.41
CA LYS A 362 15.17 -8.15 -10.90
C LYS A 362 15.21 -7.95 -9.38
N GLU A 363 14.64 -6.85 -8.92
CA GLU A 363 14.42 -6.57 -7.49
C GLU A 363 13.55 -7.66 -6.86
N LYS A 364 13.93 -8.15 -5.67
CA LYS A 364 13.17 -9.14 -4.89
C LYS A 364 13.12 -8.74 -3.41
N LEU A 365 11.94 -8.86 -2.82
CA LEU A 365 11.71 -8.59 -1.40
C LEU A 365 12.08 -9.81 -0.53
N LEU A 366 12.80 -9.60 0.56
CA LEU A 366 12.79 -10.52 1.71
C LEU A 366 12.14 -9.85 2.91
N ALA A 367 10.97 -10.35 3.24
CA ALA A 367 10.26 -10.01 4.46
C ALA A 367 10.48 -11.08 5.52
N VAL A 368 10.40 -10.67 6.79
CA VAL A 368 10.48 -11.55 7.95
C VAL A 368 9.27 -11.31 8.84
N ASN A 369 8.54 -12.37 9.18
CA ASN A 369 7.58 -12.39 10.28
C ASN A 369 8.18 -13.23 11.41
N SER A 370 8.34 -12.63 12.59
CA SER A 370 8.83 -13.35 13.78
C SER A 370 7.86 -14.42 14.28
N GLY A 371 6.60 -14.39 13.83
CA GLY A 371 5.53 -15.21 14.40
C GLY A 371 4.90 -14.56 15.64
N ASP A 372 3.81 -15.15 16.15
CA ASP A 372 3.18 -14.67 17.39
C ASP A 372 3.96 -15.15 18.62
N THR A 373 5.08 -14.52 18.94
CA THR A 373 5.96 -14.98 20.04
C THR A 373 5.51 -14.51 21.42
N GLY A 374 4.64 -13.51 21.50
CA GLY A 374 4.38 -12.73 22.72
C GLY A 374 5.54 -11.89 23.25
N CYS A 375 6.80 -12.23 22.95
CA CYS A 375 7.93 -11.34 23.21
C CYS A 375 7.77 -9.99 22.50
N GLY A 376 8.29 -8.92 23.11
CA GLY A 376 8.22 -7.55 22.58
C GLY A 376 6.97 -6.77 22.98
N VAL A 377 6.04 -7.39 23.71
CA VAL A 377 4.98 -6.69 24.44
C VAL A 377 5.62 -5.90 25.60
N GLY A 378 5.16 -4.67 25.84
CA GLY A 378 5.77 -3.73 26.79
C GLY A 378 6.31 -2.45 26.16
N ASP A 379 7.02 -1.63 26.93
CA ASP A 379 7.44 -0.26 26.55
C ASP A 379 8.76 -0.16 25.77
N ASN A 380 9.46 -1.29 25.62
CA ASN A 380 10.74 -1.38 24.91
C ASN A 380 10.51 -1.67 23.42
N PRO A 381 11.46 -1.27 22.54
CA PRO A 381 11.47 -1.71 21.16
C PRO A 381 11.49 -3.23 21.06
N ASP A 382 10.82 -3.73 20.04
CA ASP A 382 10.58 -5.15 19.88
C ASP A 382 11.84 -5.93 19.47
N PRO A 383 12.07 -7.15 20.02
CA PRO A 383 13.17 -8.02 19.63
C PRO A 383 13.23 -8.36 18.13
N MET A 384 12.12 -8.28 17.38
CA MET A 384 12.11 -8.47 15.93
C MET A 384 13.09 -7.54 15.19
N LEU A 385 13.47 -6.41 15.79
CA LEU A 385 14.46 -5.49 15.22
C LEU A 385 15.82 -6.15 14.98
N MET A 386 16.13 -7.30 15.60
CA MET A 386 17.37 -8.03 15.32
C MET A 386 17.53 -8.41 13.84
N PHE A 387 16.43 -8.51 13.08
CA PHE A 387 16.46 -8.86 11.66
C PHE A 387 16.64 -7.64 10.73
N ARG A 388 16.75 -6.40 11.25
CA ARG A 388 16.60 -5.17 10.44
C ARG A 388 17.69 -4.98 9.40
N ASP A 389 18.87 -5.52 9.69
CA ASP A 389 20.06 -5.39 8.84
C ASP A 389 20.14 -6.52 7.79
N VAL A 390 19.39 -7.60 7.99
CA VAL A 390 19.40 -8.79 7.11
C VAL A 390 18.12 -8.95 6.27
N ALA A 391 17.03 -8.25 6.63
CA ALA A 391 15.77 -8.24 5.90
C ALA A 391 15.45 -6.86 5.29
N ASP A 392 14.66 -6.86 4.21
CA ASP A 392 14.15 -5.63 3.60
C ASP A 392 12.96 -5.05 4.38
N LEU A 393 12.19 -5.95 5.02
CA LEU A 393 10.93 -5.69 5.70
C LEU A 393 10.75 -6.65 6.89
N ILE A 394 10.33 -6.15 8.05
CA ILE A 394 10.00 -6.94 9.24
C ILE A 394 8.56 -6.67 9.63
N ILE A 395 7.74 -7.71 9.76
CA ILE A 395 6.35 -7.57 10.16
C ILE A 395 6.27 -7.13 11.62
N SER A 396 5.77 -5.91 11.81
CA SER A 396 5.56 -5.29 13.12
C SER A 396 4.18 -5.61 13.67
N ARG A 397 4.15 -6.26 14.83
CA ARG A 397 2.91 -6.61 15.55
C ARG A 397 2.52 -5.58 16.60
N GLU A 398 3.07 -4.37 16.54
CA GLU A 398 2.77 -3.29 17.52
C GLU A 398 1.31 -2.84 17.49
N LEU A 399 0.66 -2.97 16.33
CA LEU A 399 -0.74 -2.63 16.13
C LEU A 399 -1.65 -3.86 16.15
N VAL A 400 -1.12 -5.04 16.50
CA VAL A 400 -1.91 -6.29 16.53
C VAL A 400 -2.55 -6.45 17.90
N PHE A 401 -3.87 -6.54 17.91
CA PHE A 401 -4.62 -6.79 19.13
C PHE A 401 -4.34 -8.18 19.74
N ASN A 402 -4.33 -8.26 21.07
CA ASN A 402 -4.07 -9.50 21.82
C ASN A 402 -2.78 -10.25 21.44
N ARG A 403 -1.77 -9.54 20.95
CA ARG A 403 -0.44 -10.11 20.70
C ARG A 403 0.06 -10.83 21.95
N GLY A 404 0.50 -12.09 21.82
CA GLY A 404 1.14 -12.84 22.90
C GLY A 404 0.26 -13.32 24.05
N ARG A 405 -1.05 -13.08 24.00
CA ARG A 405 -2.08 -13.32 25.03
C ARG A 405 -1.58 -13.84 26.40
N SER A 406 -1.39 -12.90 27.33
CA SER A 406 -1.53 -13.12 28.77
C SER A 406 -2.98 -12.84 29.17
N GLU A 407 -3.55 -13.64 30.07
CA GLU A 407 -4.86 -13.37 30.68
C GLU A 407 -4.86 -12.09 31.55
N MET A 408 -3.68 -11.54 31.86
CA MET A 408 -3.50 -10.22 32.45
C MET A 408 -3.20 -9.21 31.34
N ARG A 409 -4.06 -8.20 31.19
CA ARG A 409 -3.64 -6.94 30.54
C ARG A 409 -2.53 -6.37 31.42
N GLU A 410 -1.28 -6.56 31.02
CA GLU A 410 -0.18 -5.80 31.58
C GLU A 410 -0.53 -4.31 31.43
N SER A 411 -0.41 -3.55 32.52
CA SER A 411 -0.52 -2.09 32.44
C SER A 411 0.76 -1.57 31.83
N PHE A 412 0.67 -0.99 30.63
CA PHE A 412 1.79 -0.34 29.95
C PHE A 412 1.84 1.14 30.32
N ASP A 413 3.03 1.69 30.51
CA ASP A 413 3.18 3.12 30.81
C ASP A 413 3.04 3.97 29.54
N LYS A 414 3.31 3.40 28.34
CA LYS A 414 3.22 4.11 27.05
C LYS A 414 1.98 3.73 26.25
N THR A 415 1.38 4.74 25.63
CA THR A 415 0.41 4.58 24.55
C THR A 415 1.06 3.98 23.28
N THR A 416 0.23 3.51 22.34
CA THR A 416 0.70 2.93 21.08
C THR A 416 1.60 3.88 20.29
N ILE A 417 1.23 5.16 20.15
CA ILE A 417 2.04 6.14 19.43
C ILE A 417 3.30 6.50 20.21
N GLU A 418 3.25 6.54 21.54
CA GLU A 418 4.45 6.75 22.37
C GLU A 418 5.47 5.65 22.22
N LYS A 419 5.04 4.39 22.29
CA LYS A 419 5.92 3.25 22.04
C LYS A 419 6.45 3.32 20.61
N TYR A 420 5.60 3.55 19.62
CA TYR A 420 6.04 3.69 18.22
C TYR A 420 7.04 4.85 18.02
N SER A 421 6.92 5.89 18.84
CA SER A 421 7.83 7.04 18.84
C SER A 421 9.26 6.70 19.32
N THR A 422 9.44 5.56 20.00
CA THR A 422 10.77 5.10 20.48
C THR A 422 11.64 4.49 19.37
N TYR A 423 11.04 4.00 18.29
CA TYR A 423 11.77 3.48 17.14
C TYR A 423 12.52 4.61 16.41
N SER A 424 13.75 4.36 15.99
CA SER A 424 14.46 5.32 15.13
C SER A 424 13.81 5.40 13.75
N ASP A 425 14.07 6.47 12.98
CA ASP A 425 13.57 6.57 11.61
C ASP A 425 14.08 5.41 10.72
N SER A 426 15.32 4.96 10.95
CA SER A 426 15.88 3.80 10.26
C SER A 426 15.16 2.49 10.63
N ASP A 427 14.76 2.31 11.89
CA ASP A 427 13.98 1.14 12.29
C ASP A 427 12.60 1.19 11.63
N ARG A 428 11.90 2.32 11.71
CA ARG A 428 10.56 2.51 11.11
C ARG A 428 10.54 2.25 9.62
N GLU A 429 11.61 2.59 8.91
CA GLU A 429 11.75 2.31 7.48
C GLU A 429 11.74 0.83 7.11
N LYS A 430 12.01 -0.06 8.06
CA LYS A 430 12.02 -1.52 7.91
C LYS A 430 10.73 -2.17 8.40
N LEU A 431 9.85 -1.45 9.09
CA LEU A 431 8.66 -2.03 9.71
C LEU A 431 7.50 -2.16 8.70
N GLY A 432 7.02 -3.38 8.51
CA GLY A 432 5.73 -3.70 7.90
C GLY A 432 4.63 -3.59 8.95
N LEU A 433 3.86 -2.52 8.93
CA LEU A 433 2.83 -2.26 9.93
C LEU A 433 1.55 -3.02 9.61
N ILE A 434 1.06 -3.80 10.58
CA ILE A 434 -0.12 -4.63 10.42
C ILE A 434 -0.95 -4.67 11.70
N ALA A 435 -2.27 -4.82 11.56
CA ALA A 435 -3.21 -4.89 12.69
C ALA A 435 -3.75 -6.31 12.97
N SER A 436 -3.52 -7.26 12.08
CA SER A 436 -3.88 -8.67 12.24
C SER A 436 -3.01 -9.55 11.34
N THR A 437 -2.94 -10.85 11.59
CA THR A 437 -2.04 -11.78 10.86
C THR A 437 -2.66 -13.16 10.77
N SER A 438 -1.96 -14.11 10.15
CA SER A 438 -2.32 -15.55 10.16
C SER A 438 -2.51 -16.14 11.56
N ASN A 439 -1.89 -15.58 12.60
CA ASN A 439 -2.01 -16.09 13.98
C ASN A 439 -2.84 -15.20 14.91
N ASN A 440 -3.19 -13.98 14.50
CA ASN A 440 -3.99 -13.07 15.32
C ASN A 440 -5.14 -12.52 14.47
N PRO A 441 -6.40 -12.87 14.78
CA PRO A 441 -7.55 -12.50 13.98
C PRO A 441 -7.77 -10.98 13.99
N THR A 442 -8.58 -10.52 13.05
CA THR A 442 -9.03 -9.13 13.04
C THR A 442 -9.96 -8.85 14.22
N ASP A 443 -9.76 -7.70 14.86
CA ASP A 443 -10.57 -7.27 16.00
C ASP A 443 -11.48 -6.07 15.67
N SER A 444 -11.60 -5.70 14.39
CA SER A 444 -12.38 -4.52 13.96
C SER A 444 -11.92 -3.17 14.59
N ASP A 445 -10.70 -3.07 15.13
CA ASP A 445 -10.18 -1.79 15.63
C ASP A 445 -9.76 -0.87 14.47
N VAL A 446 -10.67 0.04 14.12
CA VAL A 446 -10.47 1.04 13.05
C VAL A 446 -9.30 1.99 13.33
N THR A 447 -8.99 2.24 14.60
CA THR A 447 -7.86 3.09 14.99
C THR A 447 -6.55 2.41 14.65
N GLN A 448 -6.39 1.13 15.01
CA GLN A 448 -5.19 0.35 14.67
C GLN A 448 -5.02 0.26 13.15
N LEU A 449 -6.09 -0.06 12.42
CA LEU A 449 -6.08 -0.08 10.96
C LEU A 449 -5.66 1.28 10.38
N ALA A 450 -6.21 2.39 10.85
CA ALA A 450 -5.83 3.71 10.37
C ALA A 450 -4.35 4.04 10.67
N LEU A 451 -3.85 3.65 11.84
CA LEU A 451 -2.44 3.83 12.21
C LEU A 451 -1.50 3.06 11.29
N THR A 452 -1.86 1.85 10.81
CA THR A 452 -1.03 1.12 9.83
C THR A 452 -0.76 1.97 8.59
N LEU A 453 -1.75 2.76 8.15
CA LEU A 453 -1.67 3.60 6.95
C LEU A 453 -1.08 4.99 7.22
N LEU A 454 -1.18 5.51 8.44
CA LEU A 454 -0.80 6.89 8.78
C LEU A 454 0.59 7.03 9.41
N LEU A 455 1.13 5.96 10.00
CA LEU A 455 2.49 5.95 10.56
C LEU A 455 3.57 5.81 9.44
N PRO A 456 4.83 6.22 9.73
CA PRO A 456 5.98 5.81 8.92
C PRO A 456 6.10 4.28 8.81
N GLY A 457 6.80 3.77 7.80
CA GLY A 457 6.90 2.32 7.54
C GLY A 457 6.03 1.86 6.38
N GLN A 458 5.90 0.55 6.20
CA GLN A 458 5.18 -0.07 5.08
C GLN A 458 3.83 -0.60 5.54
N PRO A 459 2.69 -0.01 5.11
CA PRO A 459 1.38 -0.49 5.50
C PRO A 459 1.10 -1.85 4.85
N ILE A 460 0.67 -2.81 5.67
CA ILE A 460 0.17 -4.11 5.23
C ILE A 460 -1.21 -4.30 5.81
N ILE A 461 -2.17 -4.67 4.96
CA ILE A 461 -3.53 -5.02 5.38
C ILE A 461 -3.65 -6.54 5.29
N TYR A 462 -4.04 -7.19 6.38
CA TYR A 462 -4.43 -8.59 6.33
C TYR A 462 -5.89 -8.70 5.89
N TYR A 463 -6.23 -9.67 5.05
CA TYR A 463 -7.58 -9.80 4.50
C TYR A 463 -8.65 -9.86 5.60
N GLY A 464 -9.80 -9.22 5.32
CA GLY A 464 -10.89 -9.08 6.27
C GLY A 464 -10.75 -7.86 7.19
N THR A 465 -9.53 -7.40 7.51
CA THR A 465 -9.34 -6.20 8.36
C THR A 465 -9.92 -4.95 7.74
N GLU A 466 -9.83 -4.80 6.42
CA GLU A 466 -10.40 -3.68 5.68
C GLU A 466 -11.94 -3.62 5.75
N THR A 467 -12.58 -4.77 5.98
CA THR A 467 -14.04 -4.85 6.16
C THR A 467 -14.45 -4.46 7.58
N GLY A 468 -13.51 -4.54 8.53
CA GLY A 468 -13.75 -4.36 9.95
C GLY A 468 -14.77 -5.34 10.50
N ILE A 469 -14.76 -6.58 10.00
CA ILE A 469 -15.38 -7.71 10.68
C ILE A 469 -14.68 -7.93 12.03
N SER A 470 -15.45 -8.31 13.06
CA SER A 470 -14.91 -8.47 14.42
C SER A 470 -14.27 -9.84 14.61
N THR A 471 -13.71 -10.10 15.79
CA THR A 471 -13.37 -11.46 16.19
C THR A 471 -14.65 -12.31 16.32
N MET A 472 -14.62 -13.57 15.86
CA MET A 472 -15.71 -14.55 16.02
C MET A 472 -15.55 -15.36 17.32
N GLU A 473 -16.67 -15.82 17.89
CA GLU A 473 -16.64 -16.79 19.00
C GLU A 473 -16.21 -18.18 18.52
N LEU A 474 -15.43 -18.88 19.36
CA LEU A 474 -14.82 -20.18 19.01
C LEU A 474 -15.85 -21.29 18.77
N SER A 475 -16.97 -21.26 19.50
CA SER A 475 -18.08 -22.21 19.35
C SER A 475 -18.83 -22.06 18.02
N LEU A 476 -18.57 -20.99 17.27
CA LEU A 476 -19.27 -20.64 16.04
C LEU A 476 -18.39 -20.80 14.79
N ILE A 477 -17.24 -21.48 14.92
CA ILE A 477 -16.40 -21.80 13.76
C ILE A 477 -17.17 -22.71 12.80
N PRO A 478 -17.30 -22.32 11.52
CA PRO A 478 -18.13 -23.07 10.58
C PRO A 478 -17.49 -24.44 10.27
N GLU A 479 -18.26 -25.51 10.46
CA GLU A 479 -17.83 -26.87 10.11
C GLU A 479 -18.00 -27.20 8.62
N LYS A 480 -18.94 -26.51 7.94
CA LYS A 480 -19.26 -26.73 6.52
C LYS A 480 -18.44 -25.87 5.55
N LEU A 481 -18.01 -24.70 6.00
CA LEU A 481 -17.17 -23.78 5.23
C LEU A 481 -15.71 -23.97 5.60
N TYR A 482 -14.78 -23.51 4.77
CA TYR A 482 -13.37 -23.46 5.14
C TYR A 482 -13.19 -22.83 6.54
N PRO A 483 -12.36 -23.42 7.43
CA PRO A 483 -11.45 -24.55 7.19
C PRO A 483 -12.05 -25.95 7.42
N LYS A 484 -13.37 -26.07 7.50
CA LYS A 484 -14.13 -27.33 7.69
C LYS A 484 -13.76 -28.07 8.97
N GLY A 485 -13.71 -27.33 10.08
CA GLY A 485 -13.36 -27.85 11.40
C GLY A 485 -11.87 -28.15 11.63
N LYS A 486 -11.00 -27.96 10.63
CA LYS A 486 -9.54 -28.10 10.81
C LYS A 486 -9.00 -27.00 11.73
N ARG A 487 -7.99 -27.37 12.54
CA ARG A 487 -7.25 -26.47 13.43
C ARG A 487 -5.90 -26.10 12.85
N TYR A 488 -5.45 -24.87 13.07
CA TYR A 488 -4.09 -24.47 12.73
C TYR A 488 -3.05 -25.09 13.65
N ASN A 489 -2.08 -25.82 13.10
CA ASN A 489 -1.04 -26.57 13.83
C ASN A 489 -1.56 -27.41 15.02
N ASP A 490 -2.83 -27.83 14.95
CA ASP A 490 -3.54 -28.48 16.07
C ASP A 490 -3.48 -27.69 17.40
N GLU A 491 -3.52 -26.36 17.30
CA GLU A 491 -3.50 -25.47 18.45
C GLU A 491 -4.67 -25.73 19.41
N VAL A 492 -4.43 -25.55 20.70
CA VAL A 492 -5.49 -25.55 21.70
C VAL A 492 -6.24 -24.22 21.61
N GLY A 493 -7.55 -24.26 21.33
CA GLY A 493 -8.43 -23.09 21.41
C GLY A 493 -8.66 -22.30 20.12
N PHE A 494 -8.33 -22.84 18.94
CA PHE A 494 -8.66 -22.29 17.60
C PHE A 494 -8.36 -20.79 17.40
N TRP A 495 -7.37 -20.23 18.11
CA TRP A 495 -7.12 -18.80 18.08
C TRP A 495 -6.64 -18.34 16.69
N SER A 496 -5.58 -18.97 16.16
CA SER A 496 -5.07 -18.70 14.80
C SER A 496 -6.10 -19.09 13.75
N THR A 497 -6.87 -20.15 13.99
CA THR A 497 -7.90 -20.63 13.05
C THR A 497 -8.91 -19.53 12.68
N ARG A 498 -9.20 -18.58 13.58
CA ARG A 498 -10.09 -17.44 13.30
C ARG A 498 -9.52 -16.42 12.31
N SER A 499 -8.20 -16.42 12.08
CA SER A 499 -7.56 -15.64 11.02
C SER A 499 -7.71 -16.26 9.64
N HIS A 500 -8.26 -17.47 9.55
CA HIS A 500 -8.38 -18.28 8.33
C HIS A 500 -9.85 -18.47 7.93
N LEU A 501 -10.75 -17.58 8.35
CA LEU A 501 -12.18 -17.70 8.07
C LEU A 501 -12.56 -17.07 6.73
N PRO A 502 -13.61 -17.58 6.05
CA PRO A 502 -13.98 -17.15 4.70
C PRO A 502 -14.19 -15.63 4.58
N MET A 503 -13.71 -15.03 3.50
CA MET A 503 -13.90 -13.61 3.23
C MET A 503 -15.41 -13.28 3.02
N PRO A 504 -15.99 -12.32 3.75
CA PRO A 504 -17.42 -11.98 3.68
C PRO A 504 -17.73 -11.08 2.47
N TRP A 505 -17.72 -11.66 1.26
CA TRP A 505 -17.99 -10.91 0.02
C TRP A 505 -19.43 -10.39 -0.08
N ASP A 506 -20.40 -11.22 0.30
CA ASP A 506 -21.84 -10.97 0.27
C ASP A 506 -22.52 -11.71 1.43
N PHE A 507 -23.77 -11.35 1.73
CA PHE A 507 -24.48 -11.90 2.90
C PHE A 507 -24.78 -13.40 2.75
N ASN A 508 -25.06 -13.85 1.52
CA ASN A 508 -25.45 -15.25 1.25
C ASN A 508 -24.26 -16.16 0.91
N GLY A 509 -23.03 -15.62 0.87
CA GLY A 509 -21.83 -16.38 0.54
C GLY A 509 -21.69 -16.76 -0.93
N ARG A 510 -22.60 -16.35 -1.82
CA ARG A 510 -22.56 -16.73 -3.25
C ARG A 510 -21.39 -16.12 -3.99
N ARG A 511 -20.87 -14.99 -3.49
CA ARG A 511 -19.64 -14.39 -4.01
C ARG A 511 -18.38 -15.01 -3.44
N PHE A 512 -18.45 -15.65 -2.26
CA PHE A 512 -17.38 -16.51 -1.77
C PHE A 512 -17.33 -17.82 -2.55
N SER A 513 -18.46 -18.53 -2.69
CA SER A 513 -18.60 -19.74 -3.49
C SER A 513 -19.99 -19.81 -4.14
N ALA A 514 -20.03 -20.05 -5.45
CA ALA A 514 -21.27 -20.13 -6.21
C ALA A 514 -22.16 -21.34 -5.84
N THR A 515 -21.61 -22.35 -5.14
CA THR A 515 -22.34 -23.56 -4.74
C THR A 515 -23.14 -23.38 -3.45
N ILE A 516 -22.92 -22.29 -2.71
CA ILE A 516 -23.68 -21.99 -1.49
C ILE A 516 -25.12 -21.63 -1.85
N ASN A 517 -26.04 -22.48 -1.39
CA ASN A 517 -27.48 -22.34 -1.63
C ASN A 517 -28.33 -22.52 -0.36
N ASP A 518 -27.68 -22.69 0.79
CA ASP A 518 -28.29 -22.83 2.11
C ASP A 518 -27.94 -21.63 3.02
N SER A 519 -28.33 -21.69 4.29
CA SER A 519 -28.05 -20.65 5.29
C SER A 519 -26.64 -20.71 5.87
N SER A 520 -25.78 -21.65 5.46
CA SER A 520 -24.50 -21.92 6.12
C SER A 520 -23.59 -20.69 6.23
N PHE A 521 -23.61 -19.81 5.23
CA PHE A 521 -22.81 -18.60 5.21
C PHE A 521 -23.42 -17.47 6.03
N SER A 522 -24.75 -17.30 5.97
CA SER A 522 -25.43 -16.34 6.85
C SER A 522 -25.32 -16.74 8.32
N ASP A 523 -25.41 -18.04 8.62
CA ASP A 523 -25.24 -18.58 9.98
C ASP A 523 -23.79 -18.37 10.47
N TYR A 524 -22.81 -18.47 9.57
CA TYR A 524 -21.41 -18.10 9.81
C TYR A 524 -21.27 -16.60 10.14
N LEU A 525 -21.89 -15.72 9.34
CA LEU A 525 -21.86 -14.27 9.59
C LEU A 525 -22.56 -13.90 10.90
N ASP A 526 -23.56 -14.67 11.32
CA ASP A 526 -24.26 -14.48 12.58
C ASP A 526 -23.38 -14.67 13.81
N GLY A 527 -22.24 -15.36 13.68
CA GLY A 527 -21.23 -15.51 14.73
C GLY A 527 -20.40 -14.25 15.00
N TYR A 528 -20.50 -13.22 14.16
CA TYR A 528 -19.83 -11.95 14.37
C TYR A 528 -20.74 -10.91 15.00
N SER A 529 -20.14 -10.09 15.88
CA SER A 529 -20.84 -8.93 16.47
C SER A 529 -21.26 -7.89 15.42
N HIS A 530 -20.48 -7.76 14.33
CA HIS A 530 -20.72 -6.84 13.23
C HIS A 530 -20.71 -7.59 11.90
N LYS A 531 -21.85 -7.62 11.22
CA LYS A 531 -22.10 -8.43 10.02
C LYS A 531 -21.92 -7.63 8.72
N GLU A 532 -20.77 -6.99 8.60
CA GLU A 532 -20.46 -6.18 7.43
C GLU A 532 -19.88 -7.05 6.31
N THR A 533 -20.35 -6.84 5.09
CA THR A 533 -19.87 -7.54 3.88
C THR A 533 -19.27 -6.55 2.90
N VAL A 534 -18.42 -7.04 1.98
CA VAL A 534 -17.85 -6.20 0.92
C VAL A 534 -18.94 -5.54 0.08
N GLU A 535 -19.98 -6.30 -0.29
CA GLU A 535 -21.12 -5.80 -1.05
C GLU A 535 -21.84 -4.63 -0.35
N ILE A 536 -22.22 -4.79 0.92
CA ILE A 536 -22.95 -3.75 1.67
C ILE A 536 -22.10 -2.49 1.85
N GLN A 537 -20.82 -2.66 2.13
CA GLN A 537 -19.91 -1.54 2.35
C GLN A 537 -19.53 -0.77 1.09
N LEU A 538 -19.60 -1.42 -0.07
CA LEU A 538 -19.38 -0.80 -1.39
C LEU A 538 -20.68 -0.38 -2.08
N ALA A 539 -21.84 -0.61 -1.46
CA ALA A 539 -23.13 -0.18 -2.00
C ALA A 539 -23.20 1.33 -2.19
N GLU A 540 -23.91 1.76 -3.23
CA GLU A 540 -24.10 3.17 -3.55
C GLU A 540 -24.74 3.91 -2.36
N GLY A 541 -24.17 5.06 -1.98
CA GLY A 541 -24.61 5.85 -0.83
C GLY A 541 -23.94 5.51 0.51
N ASN A 542 -23.26 4.36 0.63
CA ASN A 542 -22.56 3.97 1.87
C ASN A 542 -21.14 4.56 1.98
N ASN A 543 -21.00 5.88 1.87
CA ASN A 543 -19.71 6.59 1.82
C ASN A 543 -18.96 6.66 3.16
N LEU A 544 -19.59 6.18 4.24
CA LEU A 544 -19.07 6.17 5.62
C LEU A 544 -18.61 4.78 6.07
N SER A 545 -18.69 3.77 5.22
CA SER A 545 -18.22 2.41 5.56
C SER A 545 -16.71 2.37 5.82
N LYS A 546 -16.27 1.32 6.52
CA LYS A 546 -14.84 1.11 6.83
C LYS A 546 -14.03 0.90 5.56
N LEU A 547 -14.57 0.19 4.57
CA LEU A 547 -13.93 0.06 3.24
C LEU A 547 -13.75 1.43 2.55
N HIS A 548 -14.72 2.34 2.65
CA HIS A 548 -14.54 3.70 2.11
C HIS A 548 -13.49 4.50 2.90
N LEU A 549 -13.41 4.32 4.22
CA LEU A 549 -12.31 4.90 5.01
C LEU A 549 -10.95 4.36 4.55
N VAL A 550 -10.81 3.05 4.35
CA VAL A 550 -9.57 2.43 3.83
C VAL A 550 -9.19 3.04 2.48
N LYS A 551 -10.13 3.13 1.52
CA LYS A 551 -9.88 3.78 0.22
C LYS A 551 -9.36 5.21 0.36
N LYS A 552 -9.96 6.00 1.26
CA LYS A 552 -9.53 7.38 1.54
C LYS A 552 -8.13 7.43 2.17
N LEU A 553 -7.85 6.58 3.15
CA LEU A 553 -6.55 6.50 3.81
C LEU A 553 -5.43 6.04 2.86
N VAL A 554 -5.70 5.04 2.02
CA VAL A 554 -4.74 4.55 1.01
C VAL A 554 -4.45 5.61 -0.05
N THR A 555 -5.47 6.35 -0.47
CA THR A 555 -5.30 7.51 -1.37
C THR A 555 -4.45 8.59 -0.71
N LEU A 556 -4.76 8.93 0.54
CA LEU A 556 -4.03 9.94 1.32
C LEU A 556 -2.57 9.53 1.54
N ARG A 557 -2.30 8.24 1.75
CA ARG A 557 -0.95 7.69 1.92
C ARG A 557 -0.04 7.90 0.72
N GLN A 558 -0.57 8.22 -0.46
CA GLN A 558 0.24 8.54 -1.65
C GLN A 558 0.94 9.90 -1.57
N HIS A 559 0.54 10.79 -0.65
CA HIS A 559 1.26 12.05 -0.42
C HIS A 559 2.67 11.79 0.15
N HIS A 560 3.68 12.44 -0.44
CA HIS A 560 5.11 12.32 -0.12
C HIS A 560 5.41 12.28 1.40
N SER A 561 4.85 13.20 2.18
CA SER A 561 5.05 13.28 3.64
C SER A 561 4.48 12.08 4.40
N LEU A 562 3.34 11.53 3.97
CA LEU A 562 2.80 10.30 4.55
C LEU A 562 3.53 9.08 4.01
N LYS A 563 4.00 9.15 2.76
CA LYS A 563 4.59 8.03 2.04
C LYS A 563 5.96 7.63 2.58
N TRP A 564 6.84 8.60 2.83
CA TRP A 564 8.20 8.39 3.35
C TRP A 564 8.69 9.51 4.27
N GLY A 565 7.83 10.47 4.63
CA GLY A 565 8.22 11.54 5.55
C GLY A 565 8.43 11.05 6.97
N THR A 566 9.15 11.87 7.75
CA THR A 566 9.42 11.64 9.17
C THR A 566 8.14 11.82 10.01
N MET A 567 8.25 11.49 11.30
CA MET A 567 7.17 11.63 12.28
C MET A 567 7.67 12.42 13.48
N GLU A 568 6.88 13.40 13.91
CA GLU A 568 7.12 14.19 15.12
C GLU A 568 5.86 14.14 15.99
N ARG A 569 5.97 13.65 17.23
CA ARG A 569 4.82 13.61 18.14
C ARG A 569 4.43 15.01 18.59
N ILE A 570 3.13 15.26 18.73
CA ILE A 570 2.57 16.48 19.32
C ILE A 570 2.04 16.13 20.72
N SER A 571 2.28 17.02 21.69
CA SER A 571 1.68 16.93 23.03
C SER A 571 0.74 18.11 23.24
N PHE A 572 -0.45 17.84 23.79
CA PHE A 572 -1.48 18.83 24.10
C PHE A 572 -1.62 19.10 25.62
N GLY A 573 -0.52 18.98 26.38
CA GLY A 573 -0.46 19.24 27.82
C GLY A 573 -0.68 18.01 28.72
N GLU A 574 -0.32 18.13 30.00
CA GLU A 574 -0.24 17.00 30.96
C GLU A 574 -1.59 16.33 31.30
N ALA A 575 -2.72 17.02 31.15
CA ALA A 575 -4.06 16.50 31.50
C ALA A 575 -4.76 15.73 30.35
N SER A 576 -4.12 15.59 29.19
CA SER A 576 -4.73 15.10 27.94
C SER A 576 -4.05 13.86 27.35
N SER A 577 -3.03 13.28 28.00
CA SER A 577 -2.11 12.30 27.38
C SER A 577 -2.78 10.98 26.97
N ASP A 578 -3.72 10.48 27.76
CA ASP A 578 -4.19 9.10 27.59
C ASP A 578 -5.29 8.98 26.52
N HIS A 579 -6.01 10.06 26.27
CA HIS A 579 -7.14 10.10 25.34
C HIS A 579 -6.82 10.79 24.01
N VAL A 580 -5.72 11.53 23.92
CA VAL A 580 -5.36 12.31 22.73
C VAL A 580 -3.94 12.01 22.33
N GLU A 581 -3.79 11.30 21.21
CA GLU A 581 -2.49 11.03 20.61
C GLU A 581 -2.40 11.75 19.26
N ALA A 582 -1.30 12.48 19.03
CA ALA A 582 -1.13 13.18 17.77
C ALA A 582 0.33 13.22 17.31
N PHE A 583 0.50 13.35 16.01
CA PHE A 583 1.80 13.47 15.38
C PHE A 583 1.70 14.21 14.04
N VAL A 584 2.82 14.79 13.61
CA VAL A 584 2.96 15.39 12.28
C VAL A 584 3.81 14.49 11.40
N ARG A 585 3.40 14.33 10.15
CA ARG A 585 4.14 13.68 9.07
C ARG A 585 4.67 14.74 8.12
N LYS A 586 5.98 14.77 7.92
CA LYS A 586 6.67 15.83 7.15
C LYS A 586 7.72 15.25 6.20
N ALA A 587 7.80 15.79 4.99
CA ALA A 587 8.92 15.58 4.09
C ALA A 587 9.41 16.92 3.55
N LYS A 588 10.73 17.09 3.43
CA LYS A 588 11.33 18.37 3.00
C LYS A 588 10.81 18.78 1.62
N GLY A 589 10.24 19.98 1.53
CA GLY A 589 9.66 20.54 0.31
C GLY A 589 8.28 20.00 -0.07
N PHE A 590 7.64 19.23 0.81
CA PHE A 590 6.28 18.70 0.61
C PHE A 590 5.35 19.11 1.74
N PRO A 591 4.03 19.16 1.51
CA PRO A 591 3.09 19.58 2.54
C PRO A 591 3.03 18.64 3.73
N SER A 592 2.81 19.19 4.92
CA SER A 592 2.79 18.42 6.17
C SER A 592 1.38 17.97 6.54
N PHE A 593 1.26 16.83 7.21
CA PHE A 593 -0.01 16.28 7.67
C PHE A 593 -0.01 16.11 9.18
N ILE A 594 -1.05 16.60 9.85
CA ILE A 594 -1.28 16.44 11.28
C ILE A 594 -2.28 15.30 11.44
N VAL A 595 -1.92 14.28 12.20
CA VAL A 595 -2.78 13.15 12.55
C VAL A 595 -3.14 13.28 14.03
N VAL A 596 -4.43 13.19 14.34
CA VAL A 596 -4.96 13.24 15.70
C VAL A 596 -5.89 12.06 15.89
N ILE A 597 -5.61 11.26 16.92
CA ILE A 597 -6.41 10.14 17.37
C ILE A 597 -6.99 10.52 18.73
N LEU A 598 -8.32 10.55 18.82
CA LEU A 598 -9.03 10.78 20.07
C LEU A 598 -9.70 9.48 20.50
N LYS A 599 -9.34 8.96 21.67
CA LYS A 599 -9.81 7.68 22.19
C LYS A 599 -10.78 7.91 23.34
N GLN A 600 -11.99 7.35 23.22
CA GLN A 600 -12.99 7.30 24.30
C GLN A 600 -13.13 8.64 25.05
N LEU A 601 -13.45 9.72 24.32
CA LEU A 601 -13.61 11.03 24.93
C LEU A 601 -14.67 10.98 26.04
N MET A 602 -14.31 11.45 27.23
CA MET A 602 -15.22 11.50 28.38
C MET A 602 -16.12 12.75 28.36
N GLU A 603 -15.65 13.81 27.71
CA GLU A 603 -16.29 15.13 27.55
C GLU A 603 -15.93 15.70 26.17
N ASP A 604 -16.58 16.80 25.78
CA ASP A 604 -16.22 17.50 24.55
C ASP A 604 -14.79 18.03 24.62
N TYR A 605 -14.10 18.00 23.49
CA TYR A 605 -12.69 18.34 23.43
C TYR A 605 -12.44 19.50 22.47
N LEU A 606 -11.71 20.52 22.93
CA LEU A 606 -11.23 21.61 22.09
C LEU A 606 -9.82 21.29 21.60
N LEU A 607 -9.72 20.82 20.36
CA LEU A 607 -8.45 20.57 19.70
C LEU A 607 -7.83 21.89 19.21
N ASP A 608 -6.75 22.35 19.83
CA ASP A 608 -6.03 23.55 19.42
C ASP A 608 -4.76 23.21 18.63
N LEU A 609 -4.83 23.34 17.31
CA LEU A 609 -3.70 23.12 16.40
C LEU A 609 -2.90 24.40 16.09
N THR A 610 -3.24 25.54 16.71
CA THR A 610 -2.67 26.86 16.35
C THR A 610 -1.15 26.92 16.57
N SER A 611 -0.63 26.17 17.55
CA SER A 611 0.82 26.05 17.81
C SER A 611 1.56 25.22 16.77
N VAL A 612 0.85 24.36 16.04
CA VAL A 612 1.41 23.47 15.02
C VAL A 612 1.25 24.06 13.61
N CYS A 613 0.07 24.61 13.33
CA CYS A 613 -0.26 25.18 12.01
C CYS A 613 -1.35 26.26 12.13
N SER A 614 -1.12 27.40 11.48
CA SER A 614 -2.04 28.56 11.54
C SER A 614 -3.33 28.36 10.73
N SER A 615 -3.30 27.53 9.69
CA SER A 615 -4.46 27.18 8.87
C SER A 615 -4.41 25.71 8.47
N VAL A 616 -5.50 25.01 8.71
CA VAL A 616 -5.60 23.57 8.43
C VAL A 616 -6.77 23.27 7.51
N THR A 617 -6.60 22.25 6.67
CA THR A 617 -7.66 21.68 5.83
C THR A 617 -7.86 20.24 6.24
N SER A 618 -9.07 19.86 6.64
CA SER A 618 -9.41 18.47 6.96
C SER A 618 -9.29 17.56 5.73
N LYS A 619 -8.70 16.38 5.91
CA LYS A 619 -8.56 15.34 4.88
C LYS A 619 -9.26 14.04 5.26
N ILE A 620 -9.26 13.71 6.54
CA ILE A 620 -10.03 12.59 7.10
C ILE A 620 -10.73 13.08 8.35
N ILE A 621 -12.02 12.77 8.44
CA ILE A 621 -12.83 12.94 9.63
C ILE A 621 -13.63 11.65 9.77
N TYR A 622 -13.27 10.84 10.75
CA TYR A 622 -13.95 9.58 11.02
C TYR A 622 -14.18 9.41 12.53
N PRO A 623 -15.39 9.11 13.01
CA PRO A 623 -16.65 9.13 12.26
C PRO A 623 -16.96 10.53 11.70
N SER A 624 -17.92 10.64 10.78
CA SER A 624 -18.28 11.92 10.17
C SER A 624 -18.75 12.93 11.23
N HIS A 625 -18.32 14.17 11.10
CA HIS A 625 -18.70 15.24 12.00
C HIS A 625 -19.67 16.23 11.30
N PRO A 626 -20.80 16.62 11.92
CA PRO A 626 -21.85 17.41 11.27
C PRO A 626 -21.39 18.81 10.84
N HIS A 627 -20.41 19.38 11.52
CA HIS A 627 -19.94 20.75 11.26
C HIS A 627 -18.53 20.83 10.67
N LEU A 628 -17.86 19.69 10.45
CA LEU A 628 -16.54 19.66 9.82
C LEU A 628 -16.67 18.95 8.47
N GLN A 629 -16.47 19.70 7.41
CA GLN A 629 -16.48 19.18 6.05
C GLN A 629 -15.05 18.82 5.64
N VAL A 630 -14.88 17.75 4.86
CA VAL A 630 -13.58 17.32 4.32
C VAL A 630 -13.21 18.19 3.13
N ASP A 631 -11.92 18.47 2.94
CA ASP A 631 -11.34 19.24 1.84
C ASP A 631 -11.71 20.73 1.81
N ILE A 632 -12.21 21.27 2.92
CA ILE A 632 -12.49 22.70 3.08
C ILE A 632 -11.54 23.30 4.13
N PRO A 633 -10.79 24.38 3.80
CA PRO A 633 -9.95 25.07 4.77
C PRO A 633 -10.80 25.58 5.95
N LEU A 634 -10.33 25.30 7.17
CA LEU A 634 -10.98 25.78 8.38
C LEU A 634 -10.61 27.24 8.63
N THR A 635 -11.57 28.02 9.11
CA THR A 635 -11.39 29.44 9.47
C THR A 635 -10.53 29.63 10.71
N THR A 636 -10.40 28.58 11.53
CA THR A 636 -9.60 28.53 12.75
C THR A 636 -8.98 27.15 12.92
N SER A 637 -7.76 27.10 13.46
CA SER A 637 -7.10 25.86 13.88
C SER A 637 -7.56 25.36 15.26
N LYS A 638 -8.54 26.03 15.89
CA LYS A 638 -9.23 25.55 17.09
C LYS A 638 -10.52 24.86 16.70
N ILE A 639 -10.60 23.56 16.97
CA ILE A 639 -11.64 22.68 16.48
C ILE A 639 -12.36 22.06 17.67
N TYR A 640 -13.67 22.27 17.75
CA TYR A 640 -14.49 21.63 18.75
C TYR A 640 -14.89 20.23 18.29
N ILE A 641 -14.60 19.23 19.11
CA ILE A 641 -14.93 17.83 18.87
C ILE A 641 -15.92 17.38 19.95
N PRO A 642 -17.17 17.06 19.61
CA PRO A 642 -18.16 16.61 20.56
C PRO A 642 -17.83 15.21 21.06
N LYS A 643 -18.18 14.94 22.31
CA LYS A 643 -18.19 13.59 22.84
C LYS A 643 -19.15 12.73 22.02
N MET A 644 -18.69 11.53 21.64
CA MET A 644 -19.54 10.46 21.13
C MET A 644 -19.30 9.20 21.95
N ASP A 645 -20.38 8.59 22.43
CA ASP A 645 -20.29 7.39 23.28
C ASP A 645 -19.53 6.27 22.56
N ASN A 646 -18.53 5.72 23.26
CA ASN A 646 -17.70 4.59 22.82
C ASN A 646 -17.05 4.75 21.43
N SER A 647 -16.84 5.98 20.96
CA SER A 647 -16.30 6.23 19.62
C SER A 647 -14.90 6.83 19.68
N ASN A 648 -14.02 6.34 18.81
CA ASN A 648 -12.72 6.93 18.56
C ASN A 648 -12.81 7.87 17.36
N TYR A 649 -12.15 9.03 17.42
CA TYR A 649 -11.99 9.89 16.26
C TYR A 649 -10.62 9.72 15.62
N ILE A 650 -10.61 9.62 14.30
CA ILE A 650 -9.44 9.69 13.45
C ILE A 650 -9.57 10.96 12.63
N LEU A 651 -8.73 11.95 12.94
CA LEU A 651 -8.71 13.23 12.27
C LEU A 651 -7.35 13.39 11.57
N VAL A 652 -7.38 13.70 10.28
CA VAL A 652 -6.16 14.01 9.54
C VAL A 652 -6.33 15.36 8.86
N PHE A 653 -5.38 16.24 9.11
CA PHE A 653 -5.37 17.60 8.58
C PHE A 653 -4.15 17.82 7.71
N HIS A 654 -4.34 18.55 6.63
CA HIS A 654 -3.29 19.16 5.83
C HIS A 654 -2.97 20.54 6.42
N CYS A 655 -1.69 20.80 6.72
CA CYS A 655 -1.24 22.14 7.11
C CYS A 655 -1.00 22.97 5.84
N ASN A 656 -1.74 24.09 5.71
CA ASN A 656 -1.76 24.92 4.50
C ASN A 656 -0.55 25.83 4.36
#